data_AF-A0A818DX75-F1
#
_entry.id   AF-A0A818DX75-F1
#
_cell.length_a   1.000
_cell.length_b   1.000
_cell.length_c   1.000
_cell.angle_alpha   90.00
_cell.angle_beta   90.00
_cell.angle_gamma   90.00
#
_symmetry.space_group_name_H-M   'P 1'
#
loop_
_entity.id
_entity.type
_entity.pdbx_description
1 polymer ?
#
loop_
_entity_poly.entity_id
_entity_poly.type
_entity_poly.pdbx_seq_one_letter_code
_entity_poly.pdbx_strand_id
1 'polypeptide(L)'
;MLNTLGVIHKKNYTVETGGNTKEIKLKFEPLKTIAYNHRSKLAFGQVTEPTLKPPFSFTTVKVVNSDCLLVYEDLAAAGNRPVLLNMANATTPGGGYRQGAGAQEENLFRRSNYCLSLDAELDDSKQAERYWCTANGEEKMLAANQSMYPIEEFGAIYTSGITVFRNTEDTGYAYLEKPVYDVHAIAVAAYQQPELKRDDKTLLTGKNAMGMRKKIENLFAITHSRQHDCLVLSALGCGAFKNPPTHVAFIFKSVIQQYAGYFKTIHFAIVDDHNAGNQHNPDGNYLPFKRILHGLHVDATTRELGVGIASGPFRIAGKDRGKMIIDEVCIFGLSPCQYGAECRELGDTQHCQSYSHPPLCPQHDTCDQVLKDEMHRSLFIHRTRCQRGGECPLTKDEKHIRQYDHPDLNKHVNFVRNQYKMIKTVRAYVEAEKWKDSKIAIPQKLIEWIRALQPIHRCSKVIFESILVHGHAMSRDYMNLLREAQFVANAVEQHNQVRRIFDHHNNQALQNHGRDFIRALVAVEFDKVAPKSSAVFPPVHGIVPPHMANAVRHSSTHDQQIYIVNVKETQLKLFLKADEIATIRAHATAITQASLRLHSNPMGIGHGPDEILGTNKHVFSILGPHLGHYYGDVFIVFKRELICHPDTNFSIQAATTFGASTNAYKMRPWLKDPGSDKDRIQQFNWNKLHCSVSGYEEAAAIELMALTGQKKKTMNVDLNEIQQRWLNIDSHQVFEMHLPQLIPLDYIDHIYMPTTVFYSLTPSAQQLAKGIFGDHLIITPHKVDLNALNQLDPTRVPYQAYVIDEIMKKFANSNLYSPQGTLITLPASKFEQQVAIPMTISQSYRQHQKQHGQSDTTFIYWKAMGGDMMLTVSNEFIDLAAEQTGLQCLTCYIANTPINYTDVTDHESYSYISNYRPYHHDMIMQDRQRMKAMSNSFHRGCNTDDYITYCLVITFKTREVILTHAGPNSIYNHQTIACTFQQSELNLDKLDYIHISGGARIVPVQNLVISHQPIPEYHPSFDKEFKEDSKAVPSKSKHAPVVALNSVPDNEQSPSKSLWNQVKGKFFGSEPPSRKPCTNSVNCLLQYSDSKEHNEKYSHPCRFSELCRSIPDHPHLEHIPHSVPICQYNKTCRERGNPIHRAQYRHSDLPDYLVPCRYQQGCSGKTDHEHRV
;
A
#
# COMPACT_ATOMS: atom_id res chain seq x y z
N MET A 1 67.56 3.36 19.22
CA MET A 1 66.89 3.44 17.89
C MET A 1 67.01 2.10 17.20
N LEU A 2 65.95 1.63 16.55
CA LEU A 2 65.96 0.36 15.83
C LEU A 2 66.68 0.51 14.48
N ASN A 3 67.80 -0.20 14.31
CA ASN A 3 68.62 -0.08 13.12
C ASN A 3 68.10 -0.94 11.95
N THR A 4 66.85 -0.71 11.54
CA THR A 4 66.21 -1.47 10.45
C THR A 4 66.78 -1.08 9.09
N LEU A 5 66.99 0.22 8.83
CA LEU A 5 67.61 0.70 7.58
C LEU A 5 69.05 0.18 7.41
N GLY A 6 69.86 0.12 8.47
CA GLY A 6 71.21 -0.43 8.40
C GLY A 6 71.24 -1.95 8.16
N VAL A 7 70.24 -2.70 8.61
CA VAL A 7 70.08 -4.14 8.29
C VAL A 7 69.69 -4.33 6.84
N ILE A 8 68.78 -3.49 6.31
CA ILE A 8 68.40 -3.50 4.89
C ILE A 8 69.62 -3.19 4.02
N HIS A 9 70.41 -2.18 4.38
CA HIS A 9 71.62 -1.83 3.63
C HIS A 9 72.69 -2.93 3.67
N LYS A 10 72.94 -3.54 4.84
CA LYS A 10 73.95 -4.60 5.01
C LYS A 10 73.50 -5.98 4.50
N LYS A 11 72.18 -6.19 4.36
CA LYS A 11 71.55 -7.48 4.02
C LYS A 11 71.93 -8.63 4.98
N ASN A 12 72.25 -8.31 6.23
CA ASN A 12 72.51 -9.30 7.29
C ASN A 12 72.22 -8.73 8.69
N TYR A 13 72.13 -9.63 9.67
CA TYR A 13 72.13 -9.34 11.10
C TYR A 13 72.56 -10.57 11.90
N THR A 14 72.75 -10.42 13.22
CA THR A 14 73.09 -11.52 14.13
C THR A 14 71.96 -11.79 15.12
N VAL A 15 71.77 -13.06 15.46
CA VAL A 15 70.86 -13.52 16.53
C VAL A 15 71.67 -14.31 17.55
N GLU A 16 71.32 -14.20 18.83
CA GLU A 16 71.91 -15.00 19.90
C GLU A 16 70.92 -16.08 20.32
N THR A 17 71.30 -17.35 20.09
CA THR A 17 70.47 -18.51 20.40
C THR A 17 71.27 -19.48 21.27
N GLY A 18 70.83 -19.69 22.52
CA GLY A 18 71.47 -20.66 23.43
C GLY A 18 72.94 -20.39 23.72
N GLY A 19 73.37 -19.12 23.70
CA GLY A 19 74.78 -18.71 23.92
C GLY A 19 75.66 -18.69 22.67
N ASN A 20 75.13 -19.03 21.49
CA ASN A 20 75.85 -18.93 20.22
C ASN A 20 75.33 -17.75 19.37
N THR A 21 76.23 -16.92 18.86
CA THR A 21 75.90 -15.86 17.88
C THR A 21 75.83 -16.46 16.46
N LYS A 22 74.70 -16.31 15.79
CA LYS A 22 74.46 -16.79 14.43
C LYS A 22 74.24 -15.62 13.48
N GLU A 23 75.06 -15.51 12.43
CA GLU A 23 74.81 -14.56 11.33
C GLU A 23 73.66 -15.07 10.44
N ILE A 24 72.65 -14.22 10.23
CA ILE A 24 71.54 -14.43 9.30
C ILE A 24 71.75 -13.50 8.11
N LYS A 25 71.89 -14.07 6.91
CA LYS A 25 71.99 -13.33 5.65
C LYS A 25 70.61 -13.22 5.01
N LEU A 26 70.19 -12.00 4.72
CA LEU A 26 68.92 -11.68 4.08
C LEU A 26 69.05 -11.73 2.57
N LYS A 27 68.12 -12.43 1.93
CA LYS A 27 67.87 -12.33 0.49
C LYS A 27 66.66 -11.43 0.30
N PHE A 28 66.81 -10.35 -0.45
CA PHE A 28 65.69 -9.54 -0.89
C PHE A 28 65.44 -9.86 -2.36
N GLU A 29 64.31 -10.48 -2.65
CA GLU A 29 63.74 -10.50 -3.99
C GLU A 29 63.25 -9.09 -4.36
N PRO A 30 63.18 -8.73 -5.65
CA PRO A 30 62.62 -7.45 -6.07
C PRO A 30 61.18 -7.27 -5.57
N LEU A 31 60.92 -6.20 -4.83
CA LEU A 31 59.56 -5.90 -4.34
C LEU A 31 58.68 -5.47 -5.50
N LYS A 32 57.63 -6.22 -5.83
CA LYS A 32 56.67 -5.79 -6.85
C LYS A 32 55.56 -4.96 -6.20
N THR A 33 55.54 -3.66 -6.52
CA THR A 33 54.66 -2.67 -5.91
C THR A 33 53.72 -2.08 -6.95
N ILE A 34 52.42 -2.13 -6.69
CA ILE A 34 51.39 -1.75 -7.65
C ILE A 34 50.42 -0.78 -6.97
N ALA A 35 50.50 0.48 -7.35
CA ALA A 35 49.54 1.50 -6.97
C ALA A 35 48.26 1.36 -7.79
N TYR A 36 47.14 1.39 -7.09
CA TYR A 36 45.81 1.40 -7.68
C TYR A 36 45.07 2.66 -7.26
N ASN A 37 44.39 3.30 -8.20
CA ASN A 37 43.58 4.49 -7.96
C ASN A 37 42.14 4.30 -8.44
N HIS A 38 41.33 5.36 -8.27
CA HIS A 38 39.90 5.38 -8.60
C HIS A 38 39.54 5.16 -10.09
N ARG A 39 40.54 4.92 -10.95
CA ARG A 39 40.38 4.62 -12.38
C ARG A 39 40.88 3.23 -12.75
N SER A 40 41.69 2.58 -11.92
CA SER A 40 42.24 1.26 -12.17
C SER A 40 41.12 0.22 -12.35
N LYS A 41 41.20 -0.59 -13.41
CA LYS A 41 40.26 -1.71 -13.66
C LYS A 41 40.91 -3.04 -13.34
N LEU A 42 40.17 -3.90 -12.65
CA LEU A 42 40.61 -5.26 -12.27
C LEU A 42 40.06 -6.32 -13.23
N ALA A 43 38.88 -6.08 -13.82
CA ALA A 43 38.27 -6.92 -14.86
C ALA A 43 37.24 -6.13 -15.69
N PHE A 44 37.04 -6.52 -16.96
CA PHE A 44 36.00 -5.98 -17.84
C PHE A 44 35.50 -7.03 -18.86
N GLY A 45 34.28 -6.85 -19.38
CA GLY A 45 33.76 -7.60 -20.53
C GLY A 45 32.70 -8.66 -20.23
N GLN A 46 32.56 -9.65 -21.12
CA GLN A 46 31.68 -10.81 -20.91
C GLN A 46 32.41 -11.91 -20.15
N VAL A 47 31.88 -12.34 -19.01
CA VAL A 47 32.38 -13.48 -18.23
C VAL A 47 31.42 -14.67 -18.31
N THR A 48 31.98 -15.87 -18.17
CA THR A 48 31.21 -17.12 -18.14
C THR A 48 30.71 -17.42 -16.72
N GLU A 49 29.64 -18.20 -16.57
CA GLU A 49 29.15 -18.59 -15.23
C GLU A 49 30.20 -19.32 -14.37
N PRO A 50 31.06 -20.23 -14.89
CA PRO A 50 32.14 -20.84 -14.10
C PRO A 50 33.10 -19.82 -13.47
N THR A 51 33.43 -18.73 -14.18
CA THR A 51 34.29 -17.63 -13.69
C THR A 51 33.64 -16.75 -12.61
N LEU A 52 32.32 -16.89 -12.38
CA LEU A 52 31.58 -16.16 -11.34
C LEU A 52 31.28 -17.01 -10.10
N LYS A 53 31.66 -18.29 -10.09
CA LYS A 53 31.46 -19.16 -8.92
C LYS A 53 32.54 -18.90 -7.88
N PRO A 54 32.17 -18.71 -6.60
CA PRO A 54 33.16 -18.57 -5.54
C PRO A 54 34.08 -19.81 -5.46
N PRO A 55 35.40 -19.65 -5.32
CA PRO A 55 36.37 -20.76 -5.26
C PRO A 55 36.20 -21.67 -4.04
N PHE A 56 35.58 -21.18 -2.96
CA PHE A 56 35.31 -21.94 -1.73
C PHE A 56 33.80 -22.01 -1.48
N SER A 57 33.33 -23.09 -0.85
CA SER A 57 31.92 -23.27 -0.49
C SER A 57 31.44 -22.38 0.66
N PHE A 58 32.36 -21.79 1.43
CA PHE A 58 32.08 -20.85 2.51
C PHE A 58 33.35 -20.05 2.87
N THR A 59 33.17 -18.96 3.62
CA THR A 59 34.24 -18.18 4.25
C THR A 59 34.10 -18.23 5.77
N THR A 60 35.20 -18.42 6.48
CA THR A 60 35.25 -18.34 7.95
C THR A 60 35.97 -17.08 8.43
N VAL A 61 35.57 -16.54 9.59
CA VAL A 61 36.19 -15.36 10.17
C VAL A 61 36.63 -15.61 11.61
N LYS A 62 37.87 -15.21 11.93
CA LYS A 62 38.42 -15.23 13.29
C LYS A 62 38.88 -13.84 13.69
N VAL A 63 38.62 -13.46 14.93
CA VAL A 63 39.19 -12.25 15.54
C VAL A 63 40.10 -12.68 16.69
N VAL A 64 41.38 -12.34 16.60
CA VAL A 64 42.43 -12.78 17.54
C VAL A 64 43.15 -11.58 18.11
N ASN A 65 43.45 -11.63 19.42
CA ASN A 65 44.29 -10.64 20.09
C ASN A 65 45.73 -11.11 19.93
N SER A 66 46.31 -10.83 18.77
CA SER A 66 47.65 -11.25 18.37
C SER A 66 48.20 -10.29 17.31
N ASP A 67 49.51 -10.28 17.18
CA ASP A 67 50.22 -9.52 16.15
C ASP A 67 49.88 -10.02 14.74
N CYS A 68 49.74 -9.09 13.81
CA CYS A 68 49.30 -9.41 12.45
C CYS A 68 50.36 -10.17 11.63
N LEU A 69 51.65 -10.03 11.93
CA LEU A 69 52.70 -10.79 11.23
C LEU A 69 52.84 -12.21 11.76
N LEU A 70 52.60 -12.46 13.06
CA LEU A 70 52.50 -13.83 13.58
C LEU A 70 51.33 -14.59 12.95
N VAL A 71 50.16 -13.94 12.86
CA VAL A 71 48.97 -14.53 12.22
C VAL A 71 49.16 -14.75 10.71
N TYR A 72 49.97 -13.91 10.05
CA TYR A 72 50.38 -14.12 8.66
C TYR A 72 51.28 -15.35 8.52
N GLU A 73 52.30 -15.48 9.38
CA GLU A 73 53.23 -16.62 9.40
C GLU A 73 52.50 -17.95 9.63
N ASP A 74 51.57 -18.00 10.61
CA ASP A 74 50.73 -19.17 10.87
C ASP A 74 49.93 -19.61 9.63
N LEU A 75 49.32 -18.66 8.92
CA LEU A 75 48.51 -18.94 7.73
C LEU A 75 49.38 -19.37 6.53
N ALA A 76 50.55 -18.77 6.35
CA ALA A 76 51.51 -19.14 5.31
C ALA A 76 52.11 -20.53 5.57
N ALA A 77 52.50 -20.82 6.82
CA ALA A 77 52.99 -22.14 7.24
C ALA A 77 51.93 -23.24 7.08
N ALA A 78 50.65 -22.91 7.24
CA ALA A 78 49.52 -23.79 6.94
C ALA A 78 49.19 -23.92 5.43
N GLY A 79 50.06 -23.44 4.54
CA GLY A 79 49.96 -23.61 3.08
C GLY A 79 48.91 -22.74 2.39
N ASN A 80 48.45 -21.66 3.05
CA ASN A 80 47.55 -20.68 2.45
C ASN A 80 48.37 -19.54 1.80
N ARG A 81 47.70 -18.66 1.06
CA ARG A 81 48.27 -17.45 0.45
C ARG A 81 47.70 -16.20 1.14
N PRO A 82 48.11 -15.87 2.39
CA PRO A 82 47.63 -14.69 3.10
C PRO A 82 48.14 -13.38 2.47
N VAL A 83 47.39 -12.30 2.70
CA VAL A 83 47.80 -10.91 2.44
C VAL A 83 47.45 -10.04 3.64
N LEU A 84 48.37 -9.14 3.98
CA LEU A 84 48.34 -8.32 5.17
C LEU A 84 47.81 -6.90 4.87
N LEU A 85 46.80 -6.46 5.61
CA LEU A 85 46.39 -5.05 5.62
C LEU A 85 47.46 -4.20 6.32
N ASN A 86 48.04 -3.23 5.59
CA ASN A 86 48.71 -2.08 6.18
C ASN A 86 47.68 -0.95 6.35
N MET A 87 47.42 -0.55 7.60
CA MET A 87 46.48 0.54 7.96
C MET A 87 47.13 1.91 7.71
N ALA A 88 47.38 2.20 6.45
CA ALA A 88 48.29 3.24 6.01
C ALA A 88 47.83 4.67 6.33
N ASN A 89 48.81 5.54 6.57
CA ASN A 89 48.63 6.98 6.48
C ASN A 89 48.34 7.38 5.02
N ALA A 90 47.45 8.34 4.79
CA ALA A 90 47.07 8.75 3.43
C ALA A 90 48.18 9.54 2.69
N THR A 91 49.07 10.22 3.41
CA THR A 91 50.01 11.20 2.83
C THR A 91 51.48 10.83 3.00
N THR A 92 51.82 10.04 4.02
CA THR A 92 53.22 9.76 4.40
C THR A 92 53.47 8.24 4.45
N PRO A 93 54.37 7.69 3.64
CA PRO A 93 54.67 6.26 3.65
C PRO A 93 55.26 5.83 5.00
N GLY A 94 54.65 4.84 5.65
CA GLY A 94 55.13 4.38 6.95
C GLY A 94 54.76 5.30 8.12
N GLY A 95 53.88 6.28 7.93
CA GLY A 95 53.50 7.24 8.96
C GLY A 95 54.71 7.90 9.65
N GLY A 96 54.79 7.79 10.97
CA GLY A 96 55.87 8.33 11.78
C GLY A 96 57.04 7.35 12.06
N TYR A 97 57.26 6.31 11.24
CA TYR A 97 58.17 5.21 11.61
C TYR A 97 59.60 5.64 11.94
N ARG A 98 60.11 6.64 11.21
CA ARG A 98 61.44 7.25 11.41
C ARG A 98 61.54 8.07 12.70
N GLN A 99 60.42 8.63 13.17
CA GLN A 99 60.33 9.50 14.36
C GLN A 99 59.97 8.72 15.63
N GLY A 100 59.71 7.41 15.52
CA GLY A 100 59.36 6.56 16.66
C GLY A 100 57.87 6.53 17.02
N ALA A 101 56.97 6.99 16.14
CA ALA A 101 55.53 6.90 16.38
C ALA A 101 55.06 5.44 16.51
N GLY A 102 54.03 5.20 17.33
CA GLY A 102 53.47 3.88 17.57
C GLY A 102 52.09 3.73 16.92
N ALA A 103 52.03 2.98 15.82
CA ALA A 103 50.83 2.33 15.32
C ALA A 103 51.23 1.14 14.42
N GLN A 104 50.24 0.48 13.82
CA GLN A 104 50.45 -0.75 13.05
C GLN A 104 51.34 -0.56 11.82
N GLU A 105 51.13 0.50 11.03
CA GLU A 105 51.96 0.79 9.84
C GLU A 105 53.44 0.96 10.22
N GLU A 106 53.72 1.78 11.24
CA GLU A 106 55.06 2.00 11.74
C GLU A 106 55.74 0.71 12.25
N ASN A 107 54.96 -0.17 12.89
CA ASN A 107 55.44 -1.47 13.37
C ASN A 107 55.87 -2.37 12.19
N LEU A 108 55.07 -2.43 11.11
CA LEU A 108 55.41 -3.16 9.88
C LEU A 108 56.69 -2.63 9.22
N PHE A 109 56.80 -1.30 9.08
CA PHE A 109 57.98 -0.65 8.50
C PHE A 109 59.24 -0.87 9.34
N ARG A 110 59.12 -0.89 10.67
CA ARG A 110 60.25 -1.17 11.56
C ARG A 110 60.71 -2.64 11.52
N ARG A 111 59.87 -3.59 11.15
CA ARG A 111 60.17 -5.04 11.19
C ARG A 111 60.60 -5.66 9.86
N SER A 112 60.54 -4.90 8.77
CA SER A 112 60.67 -5.44 7.41
C SER A 112 61.42 -4.50 6.45
N ASN A 113 61.65 -4.97 5.22
CA ASN A 113 62.13 -4.13 4.12
C ASN A 113 61.03 -3.32 3.41
N TYR A 114 59.79 -3.30 3.93
CA TYR A 114 58.62 -2.71 3.25
C TYR A 114 58.79 -1.22 2.92
N CYS A 115 59.60 -0.50 3.71
CA CYS A 115 59.97 0.89 3.41
C CYS A 115 60.58 1.08 2.01
N LEU A 116 61.34 0.12 1.47
CA LEU A 116 61.90 0.22 0.10
C LEU A 116 60.82 0.30 -1.00
N SER A 117 59.65 -0.32 -0.75
CA SER A 117 58.54 -0.31 -1.70
C SER A 117 57.83 1.04 -1.72
N LEU A 118 57.51 1.59 -0.54
CA LEU A 118 56.57 2.70 -0.38
C LEU A 118 57.23 4.06 -0.11
N ASP A 119 58.42 4.07 0.50
CA ASP A 119 59.18 5.28 0.82
C ASP A 119 60.10 5.63 -0.36
N ALA A 120 59.64 6.56 -1.21
CA ALA A 120 60.34 6.96 -2.41
C ALA A 120 61.71 7.63 -2.14
N GLU A 121 61.96 8.12 -0.92
CA GLU A 121 63.28 8.64 -0.52
C GLU A 121 64.33 7.53 -0.31
N LEU A 122 63.89 6.26 -0.23
CA LEU A 122 64.73 5.08 -0.05
C LEU A 122 64.83 4.22 -1.32
N ASP A 123 64.43 4.77 -2.46
CA ASP A 123 64.39 4.09 -3.76
C ASP A 123 65.80 3.88 -4.35
N ASP A 124 66.43 2.76 -3.99
CA ASP A 124 67.47 2.14 -4.80
C ASP A 124 66.79 1.35 -5.93
N SER A 125 66.82 1.91 -7.14
CA SER A 125 66.00 1.54 -8.31
C SER A 125 66.14 0.11 -8.86
N LYS A 126 66.81 -0.77 -8.11
CA LYS A 126 66.99 -2.20 -8.34
C LYS A 126 66.25 -3.09 -7.33
N GLN A 127 65.67 -2.52 -6.26
CA GLN A 127 65.08 -3.30 -5.15
C GLN A 127 63.55 -3.26 -5.11
N ALA A 128 62.90 -2.32 -5.80
CA ALA A 128 61.45 -2.27 -5.94
C ALA A 128 61.02 -1.95 -7.38
N GLU A 129 60.23 -2.83 -7.98
CA GLU A 129 59.56 -2.58 -9.26
C GLU A 129 58.22 -1.91 -8.99
N ARG A 130 58.12 -0.63 -9.36
CA ARG A 130 56.95 0.22 -9.07
C ARG A 130 56.07 0.39 -10.31
N TYR A 131 54.78 0.10 -10.17
CA TYR A 131 53.77 0.20 -11.23
C TYR A 131 52.55 0.99 -10.76
N TRP A 132 51.80 1.56 -11.71
CA TRP A 132 50.39 1.90 -11.50
C TRP A 132 49.50 1.06 -12.42
N CYS A 133 48.33 0.67 -11.91
CA CYS A 133 47.34 -0.08 -12.69
C CYS A 133 46.47 0.88 -13.51
N THR A 134 46.53 0.79 -14.84
CA THR A 134 45.85 1.72 -15.75
C THR A 134 44.33 1.54 -15.76
N ALA A 135 43.62 2.50 -16.38
CA ALA A 135 42.19 2.40 -16.66
C ALA A 135 41.81 1.27 -17.65
N ASN A 136 42.79 0.56 -18.22
CA ASN A 136 42.58 -0.64 -19.03
C ASN A 136 42.99 -1.94 -18.29
N GLY A 137 43.46 -1.83 -17.04
CA GLY A 137 43.97 -2.96 -16.24
C GLY A 137 45.42 -3.33 -16.50
N GLU A 138 46.18 -2.50 -17.22
CA GLU A 138 47.59 -2.74 -17.54
C GLU A 138 48.50 -2.28 -16.38
N GLU A 139 49.62 -2.94 -16.16
CA GLU A 139 50.61 -2.51 -15.17
C GLU A 139 51.68 -1.63 -15.85
N LYS A 140 51.53 -0.31 -15.74
CA LYS A 140 52.52 0.62 -16.31
C LYS A 140 53.57 0.99 -15.27
N MET A 141 54.83 0.70 -15.57
CA MET A 141 55.96 1.01 -14.71
C MET A 141 56.09 2.53 -14.47
N LEU A 142 56.35 2.92 -13.23
CA LEU A 142 56.60 4.29 -12.79
C LEU A 142 58.08 4.65 -12.96
N ALA A 143 58.38 5.95 -13.00
CA ALA A 143 59.78 6.39 -12.98
C ALA A 143 60.39 6.16 -11.59
N ALA A 144 61.70 5.90 -11.54
CA ALA A 144 62.44 5.86 -10.28
C ALA A 144 62.25 7.18 -9.50
N ASN A 145 62.18 7.08 -8.17
CA ASN A 145 61.88 8.17 -7.24
C ASN A 145 60.48 8.81 -7.39
N GLN A 146 59.60 8.29 -8.25
CA GLN A 146 58.21 8.77 -8.32
C GLN A 146 57.43 8.27 -7.09
N SER A 147 56.94 9.20 -6.27
CA SER A 147 56.10 8.92 -5.12
C SER A 147 54.77 8.27 -5.54
N MET A 148 54.35 7.23 -4.81
CA MET A 148 52.99 6.68 -4.84
C MET A 148 52.04 7.37 -3.84
N TYR A 149 52.57 8.30 -3.04
CA TYR A 149 51.85 9.08 -2.04
C TYR A 149 51.64 10.53 -2.52
N PRO A 150 50.52 11.19 -2.15
CA PRO A 150 49.43 10.66 -1.30
C PRO A 150 48.62 9.56 -1.98
N ILE A 151 48.15 8.59 -1.19
CA ILE A 151 47.24 7.54 -1.67
C ILE A 151 45.94 8.24 -2.09
N GLU A 152 45.56 8.08 -3.37
CA GLU A 152 44.32 8.65 -3.90
C GLU A 152 43.08 8.16 -3.13
N GLU A 153 42.01 8.96 -3.15
CA GLU A 153 40.75 8.56 -2.51
C GLU A 153 40.20 7.26 -3.14
N PHE A 154 39.78 6.34 -2.28
CA PHE A 154 39.47 4.92 -2.59
C PHE A 154 40.62 4.06 -3.13
N GLY A 155 41.82 4.63 -3.37
CA GLY A 155 43.00 3.91 -3.83
C GLY A 155 43.64 3.01 -2.77
N ALA A 156 44.57 2.17 -3.21
CA ALA A 156 45.34 1.25 -2.39
C ALA A 156 46.68 0.90 -3.08
N ILE A 157 47.70 0.55 -2.31
CA ILE A 157 49.00 0.10 -2.86
C ILE A 157 49.27 -1.33 -2.43
N TYR A 158 49.35 -2.24 -3.40
CA TYR A 158 49.69 -3.64 -3.17
C TYR A 158 51.21 -3.86 -3.29
N THR A 159 51.78 -4.75 -2.48
CA THR A 159 53.21 -5.09 -2.48
C THR A 159 53.42 -6.56 -2.19
N SER A 160 54.22 -7.25 -3.00
CA SER A 160 54.70 -8.62 -2.76
C SER A 160 56.23 -8.66 -2.62
N GLY A 161 56.78 -9.76 -2.09
CA GLY A 161 58.22 -9.92 -1.83
C GLY A 161 58.75 -9.34 -0.51
N ILE A 162 57.87 -8.82 0.37
CA ILE A 162 58.32 -8.19 1.63
C ILE A 162 59.03 -9.23 2.50
N THR A 163 60.15 -8.84 3.09
CA THR A 163 60.94 -9.68 4.00
C THR A 163 60.87 -9.11 5.39
N VAL A 164 60.34 -9.90 6.33
CA VAL A 164 60.20 -9.59 7.75
C VAL A 164 61.31 -10.28 8.52
N PHE A 165 62.05 -9.52 9.32
CA PHE A 165 63.27 -10.00 10.00
C PHE A 165 63.36 -9.57 11.47
N ARG A 166 62.32 -8.89 12.00
CA ARG A 166 62.17 -8.62 13.42
C ARG A 166 60.85 -9.14 13.96
N ASN A 167 60.93 -9.64 15.18
CA ASN A 167 59.82 -10.08 16.00
C ASN A 167 59.00 -8.87 16.51
N THR A 168 57.96 -9.17 17.29
CA THR A 168 56.98 -8.24 17.84
C THR A 168 57.56 -7.20 18.82
N GLU A 169 56.80 -6.13 19.05
CA GLU A 169 57.24 -4.97 19.85
C GLU A 169 57.43 -5.27 21.35
N ASP A 170 56.63 -6.19 21.89
CA ASP A 170 56.77 -6.74 23.25
C ASP A 170 58.10 -7.47 23.48
N THR A 171 58.68 -8.10 22.44
CA THR A 171 60.04 -8.65 22.47
C THR A 171 61.14 -7.59 22.30
N GLY A 172 60.79 -6.31 22.27
CA GLY A 172 61.72 -5.22 21.97
C GLY A 172 62.17 -5.20 20.51
N TYR A 173 61.37 -5.75 19.57
CA TYR A 173 61.71 -5.91 18.15
C TYR A 173 63.00 -6.74 17.92
N ALA A 174 63.15 -7.83 18.68
CA ALA A 174 64.25 -8.78 18.55
C ALA A 174 64.38 -9.33 17.13
N TYR A 175 65.58 -9.71 16.70
CA TYR A 175 65.79 -10.29 15.38
C TYR A 175 65.25 -11.72 15.28
N LEU A 176 64.65 -12.08 14.15
CA LEU A 176 64.14 -13.44 13.91
C LEU A 176 65.27 -14.40 13.51
N GLU A 177 65.31 -15.60 14.09
CA GLU A 177 66.24 -16.65 13.64
C GLU A 177 65.95 -17.17 12.22
N LYS A 178 64.68 -17.03 11.80
CA LYS A 178 64.16 -17.37 10.50
C LYS A 178 63.37 -16.15 9.99
N PRO A 179 63.90 -15.37 9.05
CA PRO A 179 63.11 -14.32 8.40
C PRO A 179 61.90 -14.92 7.68
N VAL A 180 60.78 -14.21 7.70
CA VAL A 180 59.62 -14.53 6.87
C VAL A 180 59.79 -13.81 5.54
N TYR A 181 59.96 -14.58 4.48
CA TYR A 181 60.13 -14.08 3.11
C TYR A 181 58.79 -14.10 2.36
N ASP A 182 58.73 -13.35 1.26
CA ASP A 182 57.56 -13.23 0.37
C ASP A 182 56.25 -12.90 1.11
N VAL A 183 56.34 -11.95 2.05
CA VAL A 183 55.17 -11.37 2.69
C VAL A 183 54.48 -10.44 1.71
N HIS A 184 53.17 -10.62 1.56
CA HIS A 184 52.32 -9.79 0.72
C HIS A 184 51.51 -8.82 1.60
N ALA A 185 51.51 -7.54 1.26
CA ALA A 185 50.78 -6.51 1.98
C ALA A 185 50.01 -5.58 1.03
N ILE A 186 48.99 -4.91 1.58
CA ILE A 186 48.18 -3.92 0.88
C ILE A 186 47.90 -2.73 1.81
N ALA A 187 48.41 -1.56 1.38
CA ALA A 187 48.26 -0.29 2.07
C ALA A 187 46.92 0.37 1.71
N VAL A 188 46.09 0.63 2.72
CA VAL A 188 44.77 1.26 2.57
C VAL A 188 44.58 2.32 3.66
N ALA A 189 44.33 3.56 3.25
CA ALA A 189 44.18 4.67 4.18
C ALA A 189 42.72 4.92 4.61
N ALA A 190 42.47 4.77 5.91
CA ALA A 190 41.23 5.14 6.57
C ALA A 190 41.04 6.67 6.67
N TYR A 191 39.83 7.14 6.96
CA TYR A 191 39.60 8.56 7.24
C TYR A 191 40.19 8.98 8.57
N GLN A 192 40.89 10.10 8.62
CA GLN A 192 41.41 10.70 9.84
C GLN A 192 40.36 11.61 10.48
N GLN A 193 39.95 11.31 11.71
CA GLN A 193 38.94 12.05 12.49
C GLN A 193 37.66 12.32 11.67
N PRO A 194 37.01 11.27 11.13
CA PRO A 194 35.83 11.42 10.28
C PRO A 194 34.67 12.09 11.01
N GLU A 195 33.83 12.80 10.25
CA GLU A 195 32.55 13.27 10.75
C GLU A 195 31.65 12.09 11.17
N LEU A 196 31.02 12.25 12.34
CA LEU A 196 30.14 11.29 13.01
C LEU A 196 28.70 11.80 12.98
N LYS A 197 27.69 10.93 13.08
CA LYS A 197 26.28 11.37 13.17
C LYS A 197 26.08 12.26 14.40
N ARG A 198 25.25 13.30 14.27
CA ARG A 198 24.95 14.25 15.35
C ARG A 198 24.26 13.58 16.53
N ASP A 199 23.30 12.71 16.23
CA ASP A 199 22.43 12.06 17.21
C ASP A 199 23.05 10.77 17.79
N ASP A 200 24.05 10.20 17.10
CA ASP A 200 24.84 9.05 17.59
C ASP A 200 26.31 9.16 17.18
N LYS A 201 27.15 9.56 18.13
CA LYS A 201 28.61 9.69 17.95
C LYS A 201 29.35 8.35 17.84
N THR A 202 28.67 7.21 17.98
CA THR A 202 29.26 5.89 17.71
C THR A 202 29.21 5.51 16.23
N LEU A 203 28.60 6.34 15.36
CA LEU A 203 28.44 6.07 13.94
C LEU A 203 29.08 7.15 13.05
N LEU A 204 29.82 6.73 12.03
CA LEU A 204 30.19 7.55 10.86
C LEU A 204 28.95 8.15 10.19
N THR A 205 29.07 9.36 9.62
CA THR A 205 28.05 9.88 8.68
C THR A 205 27.90 8.99 7.46
N GLY A 206 26.74 9.02 6.77
CA GLY A 206 26.46 8.15 5.62
C GLY A 206 27.53 8.23 4.52
N LYS A 207 28.03 9.44 4.23
CA LYS A 207 29.15 9.67 3.30
C LYS A 207 30.44 8.96 3.74
N ASN A 208 30.83 9.09 5.01
CA ASN A 208 32.06 8.49 5.54
C ASN A 208 31.95 6.98 5.72
N ALA A 209 30.78 6.46 6.12
CA ALA A 209 30.50 5.04 6.17
C ALA A 209 30.61 4.39 4.77
N MET A 210 30.02 5.02 3.75
CA MET A 210 30.13 4.58 2.36
C MET A 210 31.55 4.64 1.81
N GLY A 211 32.27 5.73 2.09
CA GLY A 211 33.67 5.86 1.67
C GLY A 211 34.60 4.85 2.36
N MET A 212 34.37 4.56 3.63
CA MET A 212 35.06 3.49 4.38
C MET A 212 34.73 2.11 3.79
N ARG A 213 33.45 1.85 3.48
CA ARG A 213 33.03 0.62 2.82
C ARG A 213 33.79 0.39 1.52
N LYS A 214 33.86 1.40 0.64
CA LYS A 214 34.61 1.31 -0.63
C LYS A 214 36.08 0.96 -0.44
N LYS A 215 36.76 1.60 0.52
CA LYS A 215 38.17 1.32 0.83
C LYS A 215 38.36 -0.17 1.20
N ILE A 216 37.40 -0.73 1.93
CA ILE A 216 37.35 -2.17 2.29
C ILE A 216 36.93 -3.06 1.11
N GLU A 217 36.03 -2.63 0.23
CA GLU A 217 35.67 -3.37 -0.99
C GLU A 217 36.84 -3.45 -1.98
N ASN A 218 37.59 -2.36 -2.15
CA ASN A 218 38.76 -2.31 -3.03
C ASN A 218 39.92 -3.15 -2.50
N LEU A 219 40.13 -3.14 -1.18
CA LEU A 219 40.99 -4.09 -0.47
C LEU A 219 40.67 -5.55 -0.84
N PHE A 220 39.40 -5.95 -0.74
CA PHE A 220 38.96 -7.31 -1.06
C PHE A 220 39.05 -7.62 -2.58
N ALA A 221 38.74 -6.64 -3.44
CA ALA A 221 38.81 -6.81 -4.90
C ALA A 221 40.25 -6.99 -5.40
N ILE A 222 41.17 -6.12 -4.96
CA ILE A 222 42.58 -6.16 -5.35
C ILE A 222 43.21 -7.47 -4.87
N THR A 223 43.04 -7.82 -3.60
CA THR A 223 43.60 -9.04 -3.02
C THR A 223 43.09 -10.32 -3.72
N HIS A 224 41.78 -10.39 -4.01
CA HIS A 224 41.23 -11.51 -4.79
C HIS A 224 41.79 -11.55 -6.23
N SER A 225 41.90 -10.41 -6.93
CA SER A 225 42.52 -10.37 -8.28
C SER A 225 44.00 -10.78 -8.29
N ARG A 226 44.70 -10.63 -7.15
CA ARG A 226 46.06 -11.15 -6.91
C ARG A 226 46.10 -12.60 -6.42
N GLN A 227 44.96 -13.29 -6.45
CA GLN A 227 44.80 -14.71 -6.12
C GLN A 227 45.14 -15.07 -4.67
N HIS A 228 44.89 -14.15 -3.74
CA HIS A 228 44.93 -14.46 -2.31
C HIS A 228 43.69 -15.23 -1.88
N ASP A 229 43.88 -16.25 -1.05
CA ASP A 229 42.81 -17.07 -0.47
C ASP A 229 42.49 -16.69 0.98
N CYS A 230 43.38 -15.96 1.67
CA CYS A 230 43.22 -15.56 3.06
C CYS A 230 43.57 -14.08 3.26
N LEU A 231 42.85 -13.41 4.17
CA LEU A 231 43.11 -12.01 4.53
C LEU A 231 43.53 -11.90 5.99
N VAL A 232 44.61 -11.17 6.25
CA VAL A 232 45.02 -10.76 7.60
C VAL A 232 44.73 -9.26 7.76
N LEU A 233 43.65 -8.97 8.46
CA LEU A 233 43.07 -7.64 8.63
C LEU A 233 43.25 -7.13 10.07
N SER A 234 42.88 -5.87 10.31
CA SER A 234 42.91 -5.26 11.65
C SER A 234 41.84 -4.17 11.78
N ALA A 235 41.83 -3.44 12.89
CA ALA A 235 40.82 -2.43 13.21
C ALA A 235 41.04 -1.11 12.44
N LEU A 236 40.79 -1.14 11.13
CA LEU A 236 41.10 -0.07 10.17
C LEU A 236 40.67 1.31 10.67
N GLY A 237 41.65 2.18 10.94
CA GLY A 237 41.45 3.57 11.37
C GLY A 237 40.92 3.78 12.79
N CYS A 238 40.75 2.73 13.60
CA CYS A 238 40.07 2.80 14.89
C CYS A 238 40.95 3.34 16.04
N GLY A 239 42.28 3.30 15.88
CA GLY A 239 43.26 3.91 16.79
C GLY A 239 43.41 5.42 16.57
N ALA A 240 44.61 5.88 16.21
CA ALA A 240 44.97 7.29 16.05
C ALA A 240 44.04 8.11 15.12
N PHE A 241 43.39 7.46 14.14
CA PHE A 241 42.47 8.10 13.20
C PHE A 241 41.01 8.20 13.70
N LYS A 242 40.71 7.69 14.90
CA LYS A 242 39.43 7.87 15.62
C LYS A 242 38.17 7.44 14.87
N ASN A 243 38.24 6.40 14.04
CA ASN A 243 37.04 5.76 13.50
C ASN A 243 36.35 4.93 14.60
N PRO A 244 35.01 4.89 14.67
CA PRO A 244 34.29 4.13 15.69
C PRO A 244 34.42 2.61 15.45
N PRO A 245 35.03 1.82 16.37
CA PRO A 245 35.38 0.43 16.10
C PRO A 245 34.18 -0.47 15.79
N THR A 246 33.07 -0.28 16.50
CA THR A 246 31.81 -1.02 16.29
C THR A 246 31.32 -0.87 14.85
N HIS A 247 31.17 0.35 14.36
CA HIS A 247 30.65 0.59 13.01
C HIS A 247 31.62 0.06 11.94
N VAL A 248 32.94 0.23 12.11
CA VAL A 248 33.94 -0.32 11.17
C VAL A 248 33.88 -1.86 11.12
N ALA A 249 33.69 -2.54 12.25
CA ALA A 249 33.51 -3.99 12.28
C ALA A 249 32.23 -4.45 11.55
N PHE A 250 31.13 -3.70 11.64
CA PHE A 250 29.93 -3.96 10.84
C PHE A 250 30.15 -3.69 9.34
N ILE A 251 30.90 -2.63 8.97
CA ILE A 251 31.30 -2.39 7.57
C ILE A 251 32.08 -3.60 7.05
N PHE A 252 33.07 -4.12 7.80
CA PHE A 252 33.75 -5.37 7.42
C PHE A 252 32.78 -6.55 7.30
N LYS A 253 31.87 -6.78 8.26
CA LYS A 253 30.87 -7.87 8.23
C LYS A 253 30.08 -7.87 6.90
N SER A 254 29.65 -6.70 6.48
CA SER A 254 28.86 -6.52 5.26
C SER A 254 29.66 -6.67 3.96
N VAL A 255 30.97 -6.37 3.94
CA VAL A 255 31.84 -6.71 2.79
C VAL A 255 32.16 -8.21 2.78
N ILE A 256 32.39 -8.84 3.93
CA ILE A 256 32.62 -10.29 4.04
C ILE A 256 31.43 -11.08 3.49
N GLN A 257 30.20 -10.65 3.76
CA GLN A 257 28.99 -11.26 3.20
C GLN A 257 28.87 -11.12 1.67
N GLN A 258 29.39 -10.04 1.07
CA GLN A 258 29.47 -9.89 -0.39
C GLN A 258 30.54 -10.82 -1.01
N TYR A 259 31.64 -11.04 -0.29
CA TYR A 259 32.76 -11.90 -0.71
C TYR A 259 32.69 -13.33 -0.14
N ALA A 260 31.47 -13.81 0.20
CA ALA A 260 31.26 -15.15 0.71
C ALA A 260 31.75 -16.22 -0.29
N GLY A 261 32.67 -17.08 0.15
CA GLY A 261 33.32 -18.11 -0.66
C GLY A 261 34.47 -17.61 -1.54
N TYR A 262 34.80 -16.32 -1.57
CA TYR A 262 35.95 -15.77 -2.32
C TYR A 262 37.27 -15.88 -1.55
N PHE A 263 37.19 -15.95 -0.22
CA PHE A 263 38.32 -16.21 0.66
C PHE A 263 38.00 -17.42 1.54
N LYS A 264 39.00 -18.27 1.78
CA LYS A 264 38.91 -19.47 2.64
C LYS A 264 38.76 -19.06 4.11
N THR A 265 39.57 -18.11 4.57
CA THR A 265 39.45 -17.55 5.92
C THR A 265 39.93 -16.09 6.01
N ILE A 266 39.34 -15.34 6.93
CA ILE A 266 39.65 -13.93 7.19
C ILE A 266 39.99 -13.80 8.68
N HIS A 267 41.20 -13.36 8.98
CA HIS A 267 41.70 -13.21 10.34
C HIS A 267 41.87 -11.72 10.67
N PHE A 268 41.11 -11.22 11.64
CA PHE A 268 41.34 -9.90 12.24
C PHE A 268 42.32 -10.03 13.40
N ALA A 269 43.56 -9.62 13.16
CA ALA A 269 44.62 -9.54 14.16
C ALA A 269 44.61 -8.13 14.77
N ILE A 270 44.11 -8.01 15.99
CA ILE A 270 43.89 -6.71 16.65
C ILE A 270 44.50 -6.76 18.05
N VAL A 271 45.57 -6.00 18.23
CA VAL A 271 46.16 -5.70 19.54
C VAL A 271 45.64 -4.33 19.97
N ASP A 272 45.13 -4.23 21.20
CA ASP A 272 44.75 -2.97 21.81
C ASP A 272 46.01 -2.30 22.40
N ASP A 273 46.47 -1.24 21.74
CA ASP A 273 47.66 -0.47 22.09
C ASP A 273 47.30 0.80 22.90
N HIS A 274 48.23 1.75 23.03
CA HIS A 274 47.98 3.04 23.69
C HIS A 274 46.92 3.92 22.99
N ASN A 275 46.47 3.56 21.78
CA ASN A 275 45.36 4.22 21.10
C ASN A 275 43.99 3.58 21.43
N ALA A 276 43.95 2.47 22.17
CA ALA A 276 42.72 1.83 22.68
C ALA A 276 42.25 2.43 24.02
N GLY A 277 40.96 2.25 24.37
CA GLY A 277 40.40 2.70 25.65
C GLY A 277 40.19 4.22 25.76
N ASN A 278 40.30 4.96 24.66
CA ASN A 278 40.08 6.40 24.61
C ASN A 278 38.58 6.72 24.46
N GLN A 279 38.21 8.00 24.56
CA GLN A 279 36.81 8.46 24.46
C GLN A 279 36.07 7.98 23.20
N HIS A 280 36.78 7.77 22.08
CA HIS A 280 36.20 7.28 20.81
C HIS A 280 36.16 5.74 20.68
N ASN A 281 36.87 5.01 21.55
CA ASN A 281 36.95 3.54 21.56
C ASN A 281 37.09 2.99 23.01
N PRO A 282 36.11 3.23 23.91
CA PRO A 282 36.23 2.91 25.33
C PRO A 282 36.36 1.41 25.63
N ASP A 283 35.76 0.56 24.79
CA ASP A 283 35.86 -0.91 24.86
C ASP A 283 37.15 -1.46 24.19
N GLY A 284 38.07 -0.57 23.80
CA GLY A 284 39.17 -0.89 22.89
C GLY A 284 38.71 -1.16 21.46
N ASN A 285 39.60 -1.71 20.65
CA ASN A 285 39.32 -2.10 19.26
C ASN A 285 39.08 -3.61 19.15
N TYR A 286 39.73 -4.44 19.98
CA TYR A 286 39.61 -5.90 19.93
C TYR A 286 38.19 -6.39 20.29
N LEU A 287 37.61 -5.91 21.39
CA LEU A 287 36.32 -6.40 21.87
C LEU A 287 35.15 -6.12 20.91
N PRO A 288 34.99 -4.90 20.33
CA PRO A 288 33.94 -4.65 19.34
C PRO A 288 34.04 -5.59 18.14
N PHE A 289 35.22 -5.71 17.52
CA PHE A 289 35.43 -6.61 16.39
C PHE A 289 35.14 -8.07 16.77
N LYS A 290 35.61 -8.54 17.93
CA LYS A 290 35.37 -9.90 18.42
C LYS A 290 33.88 -10.20 18.54
N ARG A 291 33.09 -9.31 19.16
CA ARG A 291 31.64 -9.48 19.35
C ARG A 291 30.88 -9.59 18.02
N ILE A 292 31.37 -8.96 16.96
CA ILE A 292 30.65 -8.81 15.67
C ILE A 292 31.09 -9.84 14.62
N LEU A 293 32.36 -10.21 14.61
CA LEU A 293 33.01 -10.96 13.51
C LEU A 293 33.59 -12.32 13.93
N HIS A 294 33.88 -12.57 15.21
CA HIS A 294 34.54 -13.82 15.61
C HIS A 294 33.60 -15.02 15.45
N GLY A 295 34.07 -16.06 14.76
CA GLY A 295 33.28 -17.28 14.52
C GLY A 295 32.21 -17.13 13.44
N LEU A 296 32.21 -16.02 12.69
CA LEU A 296 31.31 -15.85 11.55
C LEU A 296 31.65 -16.89 10.47
N HIS A 297 30.65 -17.70 10.12
CA HIS A 297 30.66 -18.62 8.98
C HIS A 297 29.66 -18.09 7.95
N VAL A 298 30.10 -17.94 6.69
CA VAL A 298 29.26 -17.42 5.61
C VAL A 298 29.35 -18.34 4.41
N ASP A 299 28.27 -19.07 4.12
CA ASP A 299 28.18 -19.95 2.97
C ASP A 299 28.20 -19.16 1.64
N ALA A 300 28.84 -19.75 0.63
CA ALA A 300 28.86 -19.21 -0.72
C ALA A 300 27.45 -19.26 -1.34
N THR A 301 27.04 -18.18 -2.01
CA THR A 301 25.70 -18.07 -2.60
C THR A 301 25.50 -19.10 -3.72
N THR A 302 24.58 -20.04 -3.51
CA THR A 302 24.19 -21.08 -4.49
C THR A 302 23.06 -20.64 -5.43
N ARG A 303 22.45 -19.48 -5.20
CA ARG A 303 21.37 -18.90 -6.03
C ARG A 303 21.93 -18.38 -7.35
N GLU A 304 21.16 -18.46 -8.43
CA GLU A 304 21.50 -17.79 -9.69
C GLU A 304 21.69 -16.28 -9.48
N LEU A 305 22.79 -15.74 -10.00
CA LEU A 305 23.07 -14.31 -9.93
C LEU A 305 22.18 -13.55 -10.92
N GLY A 306 21.35 -12.66 -10.38
CA GLY A 306 20.49 -11.74 -11.12
C GLY A 306 21.19 -10.42 -11.48
N VAL A 307 20.58 -9.66 -12.38
CA VAL A 307 21.07 -8.32 -12.78
C VAL A 307 21.03 -7.36 -11.58
N GLY A 308 22.08 -6.58 -11.41
CA GLY A 308 22.27 -5.63 -10.30
C GLY A 308 22.76 -6.26 -8.98
N ILE A 309 22.94 -7.58 -8.92
CA ILE A 309 23.53 -8.25 -7.75
C ILE A 309 25.07 -8.15 -7.81
N ALA A 310 25.69 -7.91 -6.66
CA ALA A 310 27.14 -7.99 -6.47
C ALA A 310 27.52 -9.35 -5.86
N SER A 311 28.56 -10.00 -6.39
CA SER A 311 29.13 -11.26 -5.89
C SER A 311 30.65 -11.16 -5.96
N GLY A 312 31.30 -11.15 -4.80
CA GLY A 312 32.71 -10.81 -4.68
C GLY A 312 33.01 -9.45 -5.33
N PRO A 313 33.98 -9.35 -6.25
CA PRO A 313 34.29 -8.12 -6.96
C PRO A 313 33.32 -7.82 -8.12
N PHE A 314 32.48 -8.77 -8.53
CA PHE A 314 31.69 -8.68 -9.75
C PHE A 314 30.32 -8.06 -9.50
N ARG A 315 29.87 -7.18 -10.41
CA ARG A 315 28.51 -6.63 -10.47
C ARG A 315 27.91 -6.99 -11.84
N ILE A 316 26.76 -7.67 -11.86
CA ILE A 316 26.17 -8.14 -13.13
C ILE A 316 25.30 -7.05 -13.76
N ALA A 317 25.73 -6.54 -14.92
CA ALA A 317 25.04 -5.54 -15.73
C ALA A 317 23.90 -6.15 -16.59
N GLY A 318 24.06 -7.40 -17.05
CA GLY A 318 23.09 -8.05 -17.93
C GLY A 318 23.43 -9.50 -18.27
N LYS A 319 22.55 -10.15 -19.04
CA LYS A 319 22.77 -11.49 -19.63
C LYS A 319 22.60 -11.40 -21.16
N ASP A 320 23.57 -11.90 -21.92
CA ASP A 320 23.48 -12.04 -23.39
C ASP A 320 23.88 -13.46 -23.80
N ARG A 321 22.97 -14.18 -24.47
CA ARG A 321 23.18 -15.54 -25.00
C ARG A 321 23.87 -16.53 -24.04
N GLY A 322 23.53 -16.47 -22.75
CA GLY A 322 24.09 -17.34 -21.70
C GLY A 322 25.45 -16.89 -21.14
N LYS A 323 25.99 -15.75 -21.56
CA LYS A 323 27.13 -15.07 -20.93
C LYS A 323 26.66 -13.93 -20.04
N MET A 324 27.37 -13.70 -18.95
CA MET A 324 27.10 -12.58 -18.04
C MET A 324 27.92 -11.37 -18.49
N ILE A 325 27.25 -10.23 -18.63
CA ILE A 325 27.90 -8.93 -18.81
C ILE A 325 28.14 -8.39 -17.40
N ILE A 326 29.39 -8.13 -17.03
CA ILE A 326 29.73 -7.44 -15.79
C ILE A 326 29.88 -5.95 -16.05
N ASP A 327 29.41 -5.13 -15.11
CA ASP A 327 29.83 -3.72 -15.03
C ASP A 327 31.36 -3.68 -14.83
N GLU A 328 31.99 -2.56 -15.17
CA GLU A 328 33.44 -2.40 -14.99
C GLU A 328 33.82 -2.67 -13.52
N VAL A 329 34.67 -3.67 -13.28
CA VAL A 329 35.26 -3.91 -11.95
C VAL A 329 36.39 -2.91 -11.79
N CYS A 330 36.02 -1.64 -11.64
CA CYS A 330 36.92 -0.55 -11.31
C CYS A 330 36.90 -0.29 -9.81
N ILE A 331 37.97 0.35 -9.34
CA ILE A 331 38.01 0.95 -8.00
C ILE A 331 37.12 2.20 -8.07
N PHE A 332 35.83 2.02 -7.76
CA PHE A 332 34.74 2.94 -8.16
C PHE A 332 35.02 4.43 -7.90
N GLY A 333 35.33 5.18 -8.96
CA GLY A 333 35.61 6.62 -8.93
C GLY A 333 34.40 7.56 -8.79
N LEU A 334 33.18 7.03 -8.74
CA LEU A 334 31.98 7.84 -8.46
C LEU A 334 32.00 8.38 -7.03
N SER A 335 31.42 9.56 -6.79
CA SER A 335 31.32 10.07 -5.42
C SER A 335 30.35 9.20 -4.60
N PRO A 336 30.58 8.98 -3.29
CA PRO A 336 29.59 8.35 -2.42
C PRO A 336 28.25 9.11 -2.48
N CYS A 337 27.14 8.40 -2.71
CA CYS A 337 25.82 9.00 -2.56
C CYS A 337 25.65 9.49 -1.12
N GLN A 338 25.27 10.75 -0.93
CA GLN A 338 25.09 11.35 0.40
C GLN A 338 24.06 10.61 1.26
N TYR A 339 23.10 9.93 0.64
CA TYR A 339 22.05 9.15 1.28
C TYR A 339 22.43 7.69 1.56
N GLY A 340 23.58 7.20 1.10
CA GLY A 340 24.09 5.85 1.40
C GLY A 340 23.09 4.73 1.10
N ALA A 341 22.86 3.84 2.08
CA ALA A 341 21.90 2.74 1.99
C ALA A 341 20.42 3.17 2.00
N GLU A 342 20.15 4.42 2.36
CA GLU A 342 18.81 5.03 2.41
C GLU A 342 18.48 5.78 1.09
N CYS A 343 19.35 5.69 0.08
CA CYS A 343 19.19 6.35 -1.21
C CYS A 343 17.90 5.93 -1.93
N ARG A 344 17.04 6.90 -2.23
CA ARG A 344 15.79 6.70 -2.99
C ARG A 344 15.96 6.91 -4.50
N GLU A 345 17.12 7.36 -4.95
CA GLU A 345 17.44 7.67 -6.36
C GLU A 345 18.12 6.49 -7.10
N LEU A 346 18.03 5.25 -6.58
CA LEU A 346 18.58 4.04 -7.20
C LEU A 346 17.93 3.69 -8.54
N GLY A 347 16.73 4.21 -8.80
CA GLY A 347 16.05 4.15 -10.08
C GLY A 347 16.51 5.21 -11.09
N ASP A 348 17.27 6.24 -10.70
CA ASP A 348 17.78 7.23 -11.65
C ASP A 348 19.11 6.75 -12.26
N THR A 349 19.15 6.64 -13.59
CA THR A 349 20.33 6.22 -14.34
C THR A 349 21.43 7.28 -14.26
N GLN A 350 21.07 8.57 -14.30
CA GLN A 350 22.04 9.66 -14.25
C GLN A 350 22.61 9.81 -12.83
N HIS A 351 21.78 9.66 -11.79
CA HIS A 351 22.24 9.53 -10.42
C HIS A 351 23.21 8.34 -10.23
N CYS A 352 22.83 7.14 -10.69
CA CYS A 352 23.67 5.93 -10.52
C CYS A 352 24.94 5.93 -11.39
N GLN A 353 25.00 6.74 -12.44
CA GLN A 353 26.23 7.03 -13.19
C GLN A 353 27.10 8.12 -12.55
N SER A 354 26.57 8.89 -11.61
CA SER A 354 27.28 10.00 -10.94
C SER A 354 27.71 9.65 -9.50
N TYR A 355 26.96 8.79 -8.83
CA TYR A 355 27.12 8.42 -7.43
C TYR A 355 27.09 6.90 -7.22
N SER A 356 27.84 6.45 -6.21
CA SER A 356 27.90 5.05 -5.79
C SER A 356 27.09 4.77 -4.52
N HIS A 357 26.51 3.58 -4.45
CA HIS A 357 25.66 3.10 -3.36
C HIS A 357 26.16 1.76 -2.78
N PRO A 358 25.74 1.36 -1.57
CA PRO A 358 26.08 0.03 -1.04
C PRO A 358 25.41 -1.09 -1.85
N PRO A 359 25.81 -2.36 -1.70
CA PRO A 359 25.17 -3.45 -2.42
C PRO A 359 23.76 -3.73 -1.91
N LEU A 360 22.94 -4.35 -2.77
CA LEU A 360 21.69 -4.99 -2.35
C LEU A 360 21.99 -6.10 -1.34
N CYS A 361 21.17 -6.24 -0.31
CA CYS A 361 21.32 -7.30 0.69
C CYS A 361 21.24 -8.69 0.03
N PRO A 362 22.21 -9.61 0.25
CA PRO A 362 22.21 -10.96 -0.32
C PRO A 362 20.98 -11.81 0.03
N GLN A 363 20.31 -11.49 1.15
CA GLN A 363 19.12 -12.21 1.64
C GLN A 363 17.79 -11.63 1.09
N HIS A 364 17.83 -10.49 0.41
CA HIS A 364 16.67 -9.82 -0.22
C HIS A 364 15.41 -9.76 0.68
N ASP A 365 14.31 -10.35 0.20
CA ASP A 365 12.98 -10.48 0.81
C ASP A 365 12.96 -11.40 2.03
N THR A 366 13.85 -12.39 2.06
CA THR A 366 14.10 -13.26 3.23
C THR A 366 15.04 -12.64 4.27
N CYS A 367 15.44 -11.37 4.11
CA CYS A 367 16.33 -10.68 5.04
C CYS A 367 15.60 -10.24 6.32
N ASP A 368 15.54 -11.16 7.28
CA ASP A 368 15.12 -10.87 8.65
C ASP A 368 15.84 -9.65 9.23
N GLN A 369 17.13 -9.45 8.92
CA GLN A 369 17.98 -8.40 9.50
C GLN A 369 17.55 -6.96 9.14
N VAL A 370 16.61 -6.76 8.19
CA VAL A 370 16.00 -5.45 7.84
C VAL A 370 15.36 -4.74 9.02
N LEU A 371 14.40 -5.38 9.68
CA LEU A 371 13.57 -4.76 10.73
C LEU A 371 14.30 -4.73 12.09
N LYS A 372 15.58 -5.05 12.06
CA LYS A 372 16.23 -5.80 13.13
C LYS A 372 17.59 -5.19 13.47
N ASP A 373 18.50 -5.12 12.53
CA ASP A 373 19.86 -4.60 12.74
C ASP A 373 20.00 -3.23 12.05
N GLU A 374 20.16 -2.17 12.86
CA GLU A 374 20.31 -0.79 12.35
C GLU A 374 21.60 -0.59 11.56
N MET A 375 22.69 -1.26 11.94
CA MET A 375 23.92 -1.21 11.17
C MET A 375 23.82 -2.06 9.90
N HIS A 376 23.07 -3.15 9.90
CA HIS A 376 22.75 -3.86 8.66
C HIS A 376 21.95 -2.99 7.68
N ARG A 377 20.97 -2.20 8.16
CA ARG A 377 20.25 -1.20 7.37
C ARG A 377 21.14 -0.09 6.81
N SER A 378 22.16 0.36 7.54
CA SER A 378 23.06 1.42 7.06
C SER A 378 24.12 0.94 6.05
N LEU A 379 24.27 -0.38 5.88
CA LEU A 379 25.37 -0.99 5.11
C LEU A 379 24.93 -1.82 3.90
N PHE A 380 23.66 -2.22 3.85
CA PHE A 380 23.05 -2.87 2.70
C PHE A 380 21.79 -2.14 2.27
N ILE A 381 21.66 -1.93 0.96
CA ILE A 381 20.40 -1.54 0.37
C ILE A 381 19.44 -2.71 0.51
N HIS A 382 18.31 -2.45 1.14
CA HIS A 382 17.18 -3.36 1.11
C HIS A 382 16.12 -2.78 0.20
N ARG A 383 15.42 -3.64 -0.53
CA ARG A 383 14.21 -3.20 -1.23
C ARG A 383 13.24 -2.74 -0.17
N THR A 384 12.91 -1.45 -0.20
CA THR A 384 12.05 -0.83 0.80
C THR A 384 10.64 -1.37 0.56
N ARG A 385 9.89 -1.85 1.57
CA ARG A 385 8.47 -2.17 1.34
C ARG A 385 7.80 -0.94 0.73
N CYS A 386 7.15 -1.09 -0.42
CA CYS A 386 6.53 0.03 -1.10
C CYS A 386 5.44 0.59 -0.19
N GLN A 387 5.43 1.91 -0.02
CA GLN A 387 4.40 2.58 0.79
C GLN A 387 2.98 2.42 0.19
N ARG A 388 2.87 1.99 -1.06
CA ARG A 388 1.61 1.71 -1.78
C ARG A 388 1.18 0.23 -1.73
N GLY A 389 1.87 -0.57 -0.94
CA GLY A 389 1.72 -2.02 -0.99
C GLY A 389 1.89 -2.54 -2.42
N GLY A 390 0.99 -3.38 -2.91
CA GLY A 390 0.98 -3.94 -4.27
C GLY A 390 -0.12 -3.37 -5.15
N GLU A 391 -0.94 -2.51 -4.57
CA GLU A 391 -1.51 -1.40 -5.34
C GLU A 391 -0.39 -0.60 -6.02
N CYS A 392 0.87 -0.75 -5.57
CA CYS A 392 2.04 -0.37 -6.32
C CYS A 392 1.92 -0.76 -7.81
N PRO A 393 1.95 0.24 -8.69
CA PRO A 393 1.67 0.05 -10.10
C PRO A 393 2.95 0.05 -10.97
N LEU A 394 4.08 0.43 -10.39
CA LEU A 394 5.44 0.18 -10.91
C LEU A 394 5.86 -1.30 -10.83
N THR A 395 4.92 -2.25 -10.70
CA THR A 395 5.15 -3.70 -10.64
C THR A 395 5.67 -4.31 -11.94
N LYS A 396 5.76 -3.51 -13.02
CA LYS A 396 6.40 -3.86 -14.30
C LYS A 396 7.63 -3.00 -14.63
N ASP A 397 7.95 -2.00 -13.82
CA ASP A 397 9.09 -1.11 -14.06
C ASP A 397 10.37 -1.70 -13.46
N GLU A 398 11.38 -1.93 -14.30
CA GLU A 398 12.61 -2.61 -13.87
C GLU A 398 13.37 -1.85 -12.78
N LYS A 399 13.32 -0.52 -12.74
CA LYS A 399 14.02 0.31 -11.76
C LYS A 399 13.37 0.21 -10.40
N HIS A 400 12.05 0.27 -10.35
CA HIS A 400 11.26 0.18 -9.13
C HIS A 400 11.19 -1.23 -8.55
N ILE A 401 11.04 -2.28 -9.37
CA ILE A 401 11.05 -3.68 -8.87
C ILE A 401 12.43 -4.01 -8.24
N ARG A 402 13.51 -3.38 -8.72
CA ARG A 402 14.85 -3.48 -8.12
C ARG A 402 14.96 -2.76 -6.75
N GLN A 403 13.97 -1.95 -6.38
CA GLN A 403 14.03 -1.02 -5.25
C GLN A 403 12.90 -1.18 -4.21
N TYR A 404 11.74 -1.78 -4.53
CA TYR A 404 10.59 -1.92 -3.60
C TYR A 404 9.78 -3.25 -3.70
N ASP A 405 8.92 -3.52 -2.70
CA ASP A 405 8.14 -4.78 -2.51
C ASP A 405 6.62 -4.56 -2.14
N HIS A 406 5.71 -5.51 -2.46
CA HIS A 406 4.31 -5.20 -2.91
C HIS A 406 3.15 -6.17 -2.52
N PRO A 407 2.16 -5.80 -1.66
CA PRO A 407 0.86 -6.52 -1.52
C PRO A 407 -0.42 -5.72 -1.92
N ASP A 408 -1.08 -6.09 -3.02
CA ASP A 408 -2.50 -5.78 -3.32
C ASP A 408 -3.30 -7.05 -3.02
N LEU A 409 -4.57 -6.94 -2.64
CA LEU A 409 -5.36 -8.10 -2.25
C LEU A 409 -6.16 -8.72 -3.41
N ASN A 410 -6.60 -7.90 -4.38
CA ASN A 410 -7.47 -8.33 -5.48
C ASN A 410 -6.95 -7.99 -6.89
N LYS A 411 -6.07 -6.98 -7.08
CA LYS A 411 -5.59 -6.51 -8.40
C LYS A 411 -4.92 -7.56 -9.31
N HIS A 412 -4.49 -8.69 -8.76
CA HIS A 412 -3.91 -9.81 -9.52
C HIS A 412 -4.82 -11.04 -9.65
N VAL A 413 -6.05 -10.97 -9.13
CA VAL A 413 -7.04 -12.05 -9.17
C VAL A 413 -7.93 -11.91 -10.40
N ASN A 414 -8.06 -12.97 -11.19
CA ASN A 414 -8.94 -13.00 -12.37
C ASN A 414 -10.17 -13.88 -12.06
N PHE A 415 -11.21 -13.25 -11.52
CA PHE A 415 -12.42 -13.93 -11.03
C PHE A 415 -13.16 -14.70 -12.14
N VAL A 416 -13.30 -14.15 -13.35
CA VAL A 416 -13.94 -14.83 -14.49
C VAL A 416 -13.19 -16.10 -14.91
N ARG A 417 -11.86 -16.05 -14.94
CA ARG A 417 -11.02 -17.23 -15.20
C ARG A 417 -11.12 -18.24 -14.06
N ASN A 418 -11.18 -17.79 -12.81
CA ASN A 418 -11.33 -18.66 -11.64
C ASN A 418 -12.66 -19.42 -11.68
N GLN A 419 -13.80 -18.72 -11.85
CA GLN A 419 -15.13 -19.30 -12.08
C GLN A 419 -15.10 -20.40 -13.14
N TYR A 420 -14.60 -20.07 -14.35
CA TYR A 420 -14.53 -21.02 -15.47
C TYR A 420 -13.65 -22.23 -15.15
N LYS A 421 -12.49 -22.03 -14.51
CA LYS A 421 -11.59 -23.13 -14.11
C LYS A 421 -12.25 -24.03 -13.06
N MET A 422 -12.89 -23.47 -12.03
CA MET A 422 -13.57 -24.24 -10.99
C MET A 422 -14.69 -25.11 -11.58
N ILE A 423 -15.60 -24.51 -12.35
CA ILE A 423 -16.69 -25.21 -13.05
C ILE A 423 -16.14 -26.35 -13.92
N LYS A 424 -15.11 -26.07 -14.73
CA LYS A 424 -14.50 -27.07 -15.63
C LYS A 424 -13.83 -28.21 -14.86
N THR A 425 -13.09 -27.89 -13.79
CA THR A 425 -12.32 -28.85 -13.00
C THR A 425 -13.23 -29.78 -12.20
N VAL A 426 -14.29 -29.25 -11.58
CA VAL A 426 -15.31 -30.08 -10.91
C VAL A 426 -16.00 -31.00 -11.91
N ARG A 427 -16.54 -30.47 -13.01
CA ARG A 427 -17.27 -31.28 -14.01
C ARG A 427 -16.38 -32.38 -14.61
N ALA A 428 -15.13 -32.07 -14.95
CA ALA A 428 -14.19 -33.05 -15.49
C ALA A 428 -13.86 -34.17 -14.48
N TYR A 429 -13.70 -33.84 -13.19
CA TYR A 429 -13.49 -34.84 -12.13
C TYR A 429 -14.71 -35.75 -11.94
N VAL A 430 -15.91 -35.17 -11.85
CA VAL A 430 -17.18 -35.88 -11.67
C VAL A 430 -17.48 -36.82 -12.85
N GLU A 431 -17.16 -36.41 -14.08
CA GLU A 431 -17.30 -37.25 -15.28
C GLU A 431 -16.25 -38.38 -15.31
N ALA A 432 -14.99 -38.10 -14.97
CA ALA A 432 -13.93 -39.11 -14.91
C ALA A 432 -14.19 -40.19 -13.82
N GLU A 433 -14.71 -39.77 -12.65
CA GLU A 433 -15.10 -40.64 -11.54
C GLU A 433 -16.46 -41.33 -11.74
N LYS A 434 -17.12 -41.13 -12.88
CA LYS A 434 -18.41 -41.75 -13.26
C LYS A 434 -19.52 -41.55 -12.23
N TRP A 435 -19.63 -40.34 -11.67
CA TRP A 435 -20.73 -40.01 -10.75
C TRP A 435 -22.08 -40.00 -11.46
N LYS A 436 -23.14 -40.32 -10.71
CA LYS A 436 -24.53 -40.20 -11.18
C LYS A 436 -24.87 -38.72 -11.44
N ASP A 437 -25.75 -38.51 -12.42
CA ASP A 437 -26.31 -37.20 -12.76
C ASP A 437 -25.25 -36.11 -13.06
N SER A 438 -24.06 -36.51 -13.53
CA SER A 438 -22.88 -35.64 -13.73
C SER A 438 -23.10 -34.41 -14.64
N LYS A 439 -24.17 -34.40 -15.43
CA LYS A 439 -24.56 -33.32 -16.35
C LYS A 439 -25.83 -32.58 -15.93
N ILE A 440 -26.34 -32.80 -14.71
CA ILE A 440 -27.53 -32.12 -14.17
C ILE A 440 -27.37 -30.60 -14.21
N ALA A 441 -28.49 -29.91 -14.45
CA ALA A 441 -28.59 -28.46 -14.33
C ALA A 441 -28.55 -28.03 -12.85
N ILE A 442 -28.11 -26.81 -12.58
CA ILE A 442 -28.10 -26.27 -11.22
C ILE A 442 -29.56 -25.94 -10.82
N PRO A 443 -30.06 -26.39 -9.65
CA PRO A 443 -31.39 -26.02 -9.19
C PRO A 443 -31.53 -24.50 -9.01
N GLN A 444 -32.55 -23.89 -9.59
CA GLN A 444 -32.79 -22.44 -9.51
C GLN A 444 -32.89 -21.93 -8.06
N LYS A 445 -33.55 -22.70 -7.17
CA LYS A 445 -33.62 -22.40 -5.72
C LYS A 445 -32.25 -22.35 -5.03
N LEU A 446 -31.25 -23.09 -5.52
CA LEU A 446 -29.89 -23.04 -4.99
C LEU A 446 -29.18 -21.75 -5.43
N ILE A 447 -29.38 -21.31 -6.68
CA ILE A 447 -28.88 -20.02 -7.17
C ILE A 447 -29.50 -18.87 -6.37
N GLU A 448 -30.81 -18.90 -6.13
CA GLU A 448 -31.52 -17.92 -5.30
C GLU A 448 -31.01 -17.91 -3.85
N TRP A 449 -30.82 -19.08 -3.24
CA TRP A 449 -30.27 -19.19 -1.89
C TRP A 449 -28.83 -18.66 -1.79
N ILE A 450 -27.94 -19.00 -2.74
CA ILE A 450 -26.56 -18.47 -2.77
C ILE A 450 -26.57 -16.95 -2.93
N ARG A 451 -27.44 -16.41 -3.79
CA ARG A 451 -27.61 -14.96 -3.93
C ARG A 451 -28.10 -14.32 -2.63
N ALA A 452 -28.93 -15.00 -1.83
CA ALA A 452 -29.49 -14.48 -0.57
C ALA A 452 -28.49 -14.38 0.59
N LEU A 453 -27.36 -15.09 0.54
CA LEU A 453 -26.40 -15.15 1.65
C LEU A 453 -25.83 -13.75 2.00
N GLN A 454 -25.66 -13.51 3.30
CA GLN A 454 -25.01 -12.32 3.86
C GLN A 454 -23.66 -12.69 4.50
N PRO A 455 -22.69 -11.75 4.58
CA PRO A 455 -21.48 -11.95 5.38
C PRO A 455 -21.81 -11.92 6.87
N ILE A 456 -21.36 -12.93 7.60
CA ILE A 456 -21.57 -13.08 9.05
C ILE A 456 -20.22 -13.24 9.71
N HIS A 457 -19.88 -12.28 10.57
CA HIS A 457 -18.69 -12.30 11.41
C HIS A 457 -19.06 -12.68 12.85
N ARG A 458 -18.17 -13.38 13.53
CA ARG A 458 -18.28 -13.66 14.97
C ARG A 458 -17.08 -13.07 15.68
N CYS A 459 -17.31 -12.47 16.85
CA CYS A 459 -16.25 -11.88 17.64
C CYS A 459 -16.48 -12.03 19.15
N SER A 460 -15.40 -11.86 19.92
CA SER A 460 -15.47 -11.76 21.38
C SER A 460 -15.94 -10.36 21.80
N LYS A 461 -16.44 -10.24 23.03
CA LYS A 461 -16.90 -8.95 23.56
C LYS A 461 -15.84 -7.85 23.53
N VAL A 462 -14.56 -8.20 23.70
CA VAL A 462 -13.44 -7.24 23.70
C VAL A 462 -13.20 -6.67 22.30
N ILE A 463 -13.30 -7.51 21.26
CA ILE A 463 -13.24 -7.09 19.86
C ILE A 463 -14.46 -6.20 19.56
N PHE A 464 -15.67 -6.59 19.98
CA PHE A 464 -16.88 -5.80 19.79
C PHE A 464 -16.81 -4.41 20.45
N GLU A 465 -16.30 -4.30 21.68
CA GLU A 465 -16.05 -2.98 22.30
C GLU A 465 -15.09 -2.11 21.48
N SER A 466 -14.02 -2.72 20.93
CA SER A 466 -13.08 -1.99 20.09
C SER A 466 -13.74 -1.51 18.79
N ILE A 467 -14.59 -2.32 18.17
CA ILE A 467 -15.36 -1.96 16.96
C ILE A 467 -16.22 -0.72 17.23
N LEU A 468 -16.92 -0.68 18.38
CA LEU A 468 -17.72 0.48 18.79
C LEU A 468 -16.88 1.75 19.00
N VAL A 469 -15.72 1.63 19.65
CA VAL A 469 -14.88 2.79 20.02
C VAL A 469 -14.10 3.35 18.83
N HIS A 470 -13.68 2.51 17.88
CA HIS A 470 -13.00 2.95 16.66
C HIS A 470 -14.00 3.40 15.57
N GLY A 471 -15.27 3.00 15.65
CA GLY A 471 -16.29 3.35 14.67
C GLY A 471 -16.28 2.50 13.39
N HIS A 472 -15.60 1.35 13.41
CA HIS A 472 -15.53 0.42 12.28
C HIS A 472 -15.10 -0.99 12.72
N ALA A 473 -15.56 -2.03 12.00
CA ALA A 473 -14.86 -3.32 12.01
C ALA A 473 -13.55 -3.21 11.22
N MET A 474 -12.55 -4.01 11.59
CA MET A 474 -11.16 -3.83 11.13
C MET A 474 -10.46 -5.18 10.96
N SER A 475 -9.55 -5.27 9.99
CA SER A 475 -8.76 -6.47 9.73
C SER A 475 -7.72 -6.75 10.83
N ARG A 476 -7.18 -7.97 10.84
CA ARG A 476 -6.04 -8.35 11.70
C ARG A 476 -4.84 -7.41 11.47
N ASP A 477 -4.54 -7.09 10.22
CA ASP A 477 -3.41 -6.23 9.84
C ASP A 477 -3.56 -4.83 10.43
N TYR A 478 -4.77 -4.26 10.35
CA TYR A 478 -5.08 -2.98 10.97
C TYR A 478 -5.01 -3.05 12.51
N MET A 479 -5.53 -4.11 13.13
CA MET A 479 -5.39 -4.31 14.58
C MET A 479 -3.92 -4.34 15.00
N ASN A 480 -3.05 -5.05 14.28
CA ASN A 480 -1.61 -5.11 14.58
C ASN A 480 -0.94 -3.73 14.49
N LEU A 481 -1.37 -2.85 13.56
CA LEU A 481 -0.85 -1.49 13.43
C LEU A 481 -1.25 -0.59 14.62
N LEU A 482 -2.37 -0.86 15.31
CA LEU A 482 -2.78 -0.17 16.53
C LEU A 482 -1.84 -0.43 17.75
N ARG A 483 -0.78 -1.22 17.60
CA ARG A 483 0.34 -1.28 18.57
C ARG A 483 1.20 -0.01 18.56
N GLU A 484 1.24 0.70 17.44
CA GLU A 484 2.08 1.87 17.25
C GLU A 484 1.34 3.15 17.66
N ALA A 485 1.84 3.86 18.67
CA ALA A 485 1.22 5.10 19.17
C ALA A 485 1.00 6.15 18.05
N GLN A 486 1.92 6.25 17.09
CA GLN A 486 1.77 7.16 15.95
C GLN A 486 0.64 6.73 15.00
N PHE A 487 0.37 5.42 14.85
CA PHE A 487 -0.74 4.93 14.03
C PHE A 487 -2.07 5.13 14.76
N VAL A 488 -2.13 4.90 16.07
CA VAL A 488 -3.29 5.22 16.92
C VAL A 488 -3.65 6.71 16.83
N ALA A 489 -2.66 7.61 16.88
CA ALA A 489 -2.90 9.04 16.70
C ALA A 489 -3.53 9.37 15.32
N ASN A 490 -3.04 8.75 14.25
CA ASN A 490 -3.64 8.92 12.92
C ASN A 490 -5.08 8.37 12.86
N ALA A 491 -5.38 7.24 13.54
CA ALA A 491 -6.72 6.69 13.62
C ALA A 491 -7.69 7.63 14.39
N VAL A 492 -7.21 8.30 15.44
CA VAL A 492 -7.97 9.34 16.15
C VAL A 492 -8.23 10.56 15.25
N GLU A 493 -7.24 11.02 14.48
CA GLU A 493 -7.40 12.12 13.51
C GLU A 493 -8.49 11.80 12.45
N GLN A 494 -8.63 10.53 12.04
CA GLN A 494 -9.64 10.09 11.08
C GLN A 494 -11.01 9.73 11.69
N HIS A 495 -11.13 9.66 13.02
CA HIS A 495 -12.40 9.31 13.68
C HIS A 495 -13.48 10.37 13.38
N ASN A 496 -14.69 9.94 13.02
CA ASN A 496 -15.71 10.81 12.44
C ASN A 496 -16.06 12.05 13.30
N GLN A 497 -16.16 11.91 14.62
CA GLN A 497 -16.42 13.04 15.54
C GLN A 497 -15.24 14.02 15.62
N VAL A 498 -14.00 13.54 15.55
CA VAL A 498 -12.79 14.36 15.60
C VAL A 498 -12.61 15.10 14.27
N ARG A 499 -12.74 14.38 13.15
CA ARG A 499 -12.64 14.93 11.81
C ARG A 499 -13.70 16.01 11.55
N ARG A 500 -14.96 15.80 11.96
CA ARG A 500 -16.03 16.81 11.82
C ARG A 500 -15.69 18.15 12.50
N ILE A 501 -15.00 18.12 13.64
CA ILE A 501 -14.55 19.35 14.32
C ILE A 501 -13.52 20.07 13.43
N PHE A 502 -12.49 19.37 12.94
CA PHE A 502 -11.49 20.00 12.07
C PHE A 502 -12.06 20.49 10.72
N ASP A 503 -12.96 19.72 10.11
CA ASP A 503 -13.61 20.07 8.84
C ASP A 503 -14.54 21.30 8.98
N HIS A 504 -15.19 21.49 10.15
CA HIS A 504 -16.08 22.63 10.40
C HIS A 504 -15.37 24.00 10.43
N HIS A 505 -14.12 24.03 10.91
CA HIS A 505 -13.35 25.27 11.11
C HIS A 505 -12.35 25.57 9.97
N ASN A 506 -12.16 24.64 9.03
CA ASN A 506 -11.36 24.77 7.78
C ASN A 506 -10.06 25.62 7.91
N ASN A 507 -9.19 25.27 8.86
CA ASN A 507 -7.99 26.04 9.19
C ASN A 507 -6.74 25.15 9.31
N GLN A 508 -5.70 25.46 8.52
CA GLN A 508 -4.48 24.64 8.43
C GLN A 508 -3.63 24.66 9.71
N ALA A 509 -3.58 25.78 10.43
CA ALA A 509 -2.86 25.88 11.69
C ALA A 509 -3.56 25.05 12.77
N LEU A 510 -4.90 25.15 12.85
CA LEU A 510 -5.73 24.33 13.73
C LEU A 510 -5.49 22.82 13.51
N GLN A 511 -5.45 22.35 12.26
CA GLN A 511 -5.15 20.94 11.97
C GLN A 511 -3.77 20.51 12.50
N ASN A 512 -2.74 21.36 12.37
CA ASN A 512 -1.40 21.05 12.88
C ASN A 512 -1.35 21.05 14.42
N HIS A 513 -1.97 22.02 15.09
CA HIS A 513 -2.07 22.04 16.56
C HIS A 513 -2.90 20.86 17.08
N GLY A 514 -3.98 20.48 16.38
CA GLY A 514 -4.84 19.35 16.70
C GLY A 514 -4.12 18.00 16.60
N ARG A 515 -3.37 17.80 15.52
CA ARG A 515 -2.47 16.64 15.34
C ARG A 515 -1.46 16.50 16.47
N ASP A 516 -0.76 17.58 16.80
CA ASP A 516 0.24 17.55 17.89
C ASP A 516 -0.41 17.25 19.25
N PHE A 517 -1.59 17.82 19.52
CA PHE A 517 -2.37 17.55 20.72
C PHE A 517 -2.78 16.08 20.81
N ILE A 518 -3.35 15.52 19.73
CA ILE A 518 -3.75 14.11 19.65
C ILE A 518 -2.54 13.19 19.87
N ARG A 519 -1.41 13.44 19.20
CA ARG A 519 -0.18 12.64 19.36
C ARG A 519 0.33 12.64 20.81
N ALA A 520 0.35 13.80 21.46
CA ALA A 520 0.78 13.90 22.85
C ALA A 520 -0.20 13.21 23.82
N LEU A 521 -1.51 13.29 23.59
CA LEU A 521 -2.52 12.54 24.37
C LEU A 521 -2.34 11.03 24.25
N VAL A 522 -2.13 10.52 23.04
CA VAL A 522 -1.90 9.09 22.78
C VAL A 522 -0.61 8.64 23.48
N ALA A 523 0.48 9.41 23.38
CA ALA A 523 1.73 9.10 24.07
C ALA A 523 1.55 8.99 25.61
N VAL A 524 0.82 9.93 26.22
CA VAL A 524 0.50 9.92 27.66
C VAL A 524 -0.28 8.66 28.08
N GLU A 525 -1.18 8.13 27.26
CA GLU A 525 -1.90 6.88 27.57
C GLU A 525 -1.02 5.63 27.38
N PHE A 526 -0.15 5.59 26.36
CA PHE A 526 0.81 4.50 26.18
C PHE A 526 1.82 4.41 27.35
N ASP A 527 2.32 5.55 27.83
CA ASP A 527 3.22 5.64 28.99
C ASP A 527 2.63 5.02 30.27
N LYS A 528 1.30 5.03 30.45
CA LYS A 528 0.64 4.47 31.64
C LYS A 528 0.71 2.95 31.70
N VAL A 529 0.85 2.28 30.56
CA VAL A 529 0.85 0.81 30.44
C VAL A 529 2.26 0.25 30.26
N ALA A 530 3.25 1.10 29.94
CA ALA A 530 4.66 0.73 29.99
C ALA A 530 5.08 0.32 31.41
N PRO A 531 5.60 -0.90 31.64
CA PRO A 531 5.84 -1.40 32.99
C PRO A 531 6.97 -0.63 33.70
N LYS A 532 6.62 0.04 34.81
CA LYS A 532 7.59 0.50 35.79
C LYS A 532 8.13 -0.71 36.54
N SER A 533 9.39 -1.07 36.25
CA SER A 533 10.15 -2.22 36.76
C SER A 533 9.88 -3.58 36.10
N SER A 534 10.94 -4.38 36.12
CA SER A 534 11.18 -5.64 35.42
C SER A 534 10.23 -6.80 35.79
N ALA A 535 9.29 -7.12 34.89
CA ALA A 535 8.72 -8.46 34.76
C ALA A 535 8.32 -8.72 33.30
N VAL A 536 8.86 -9.78 32.69
CA VAL A 536 8.61 -10.14 31.28
C VAL A 536 7.43 -11.09 31.21
N PHE A 537 6.37 -10.73 30.49
CA PHE A 537 5.33 -11.70 30.08
C PHE A 537 5.95 -12.72 29.11
N PRO A 538 5.67 -14.03 29.26
CA PRO A 538 6.28 -15.05 28.42
C PRO A 538 5.80 -14.94 26.96
N PRO A 539 6.70 -15.05 25.96
CA PRO A 539 6.33 -14.95 24.55
C PRO A 539 5.65 -16.23 24.06
N VAL A 540 4.48 -16.09 23.43
CA VAL A 540 3.86 -17.20 22.67
C VAL A 540 4.52 -17.27 21.28
N HIS A 541 4.90 -18.48 20.89
CA HIS A 541 5.80 -18.81 19.78
C HIS A 541 5.64 -18.01 18.48
N GLY A 542 6.73 -17.35 18.04
CA GLY A 542 6.82 -16.72 16.72
C GLY A 542 7.88 -15.62 16.59
N ILE A 543 9.17 -15.98 16.74
CA ILE A 543 10.36 -15.14 16.47
C ILE A 543 10.17 -13.63 16.72
N VAL A 544 10.16 -13.22 17.99
CA VAL A 544 10.42 -11.81 18.32
C VAL A 544 11.93 -11.55 18.13
N PRO A 545 12.34 -10.68 17.19
CA PRO A 545 13.72 -10.19 17.05
C PRO A 545 14.45 -9.75 18.35
N PRO A 546 15.75 -10.11 18.54
CA PRO A 546 16.54 -9.76 19.75
C PRO A 546 16.71 -8.26 20.07
N HIS A 547 16.42 -7.37 19.13
CA HIS A 547 16.55 -5.90 19.22
C HIS A 547 15.19 -5.21 19.40
N MET A 548 14.07 -5.94 19.29
CA MET A 548 12.77 -5.43 19.75
C MET A 548 12.64 -5.42 21.28
N ALA A 549 13.67 -5.88 22.01
CA ALA A 549 13.83 -5.61 23.44
C ALA A 549 14.28 -4.15 23.74
N ASN A 550 14.69 -3.37 22.74
CA ASN A 550 15.24 -2.00 22.93
C ASN A 550 14.38 -0.87 22.31
N ALA A 551 13.20 -1.16 21.77
CA ALA A 551 12.32 -0.15 21.17
C ALA A 551 11.53 0.72 22.18
N VAL A 552 11.90 0.73 23.47
CA VAL A 552 11.31 1.59 24.51
C VAL A 552 12.40 2.39 25.23
N ARG A 553 13.01 3.33 24.50
CA ARG A 553 13.80 4.45 25.06
C ARG A 553 13.63 5.73 24.23
N HIS A 554 12.39 6.13 23.92
CA HIS A 554 12.14 7.52 23.59
C HIS A 554 12.29 8.37 24.86
N SER A 555 13.39 9.12 24.95
CA SER A 555 13.64 10.06 26.04
C SER A 555 12.86 11.37 25.83
N SER A 556 11.53 11.28 25.96
CA SER A 556 10.74 12.40 26.48
C SER A 556 10.15 11.96 27.81
N THR A 557 10.34 12.72 28.89
CA THR A 557 9.72 12.33 30.17
C THR A 557 8.20 12.45 30.06
N HIS A 558 7.46 11.65 30.83
CA HIS A 558 6.00 11.71 30.89
C HIS A 558 5.50 13.16 31.13
N ASP A 559 6.23 13.90 31.97
CA ASP A 559 5.97 15.31 32.27
C ASP A 559 6.14 16.24 31.05
N GLN A 560 7.04 15.93 30.12
CA GLN A 560 7.19 16.66 28.86
C GLN A 560 6.00 16.41 27.93
N GLN A 561 5.46 15.19 27.88
CA GLN A 561 4.24 14.91 27.10
C GLN A 561 3.02 15.62 27.71
N ILE A 562 2.88 15.62 29.04
CA ILE A 562 1.86 16.42 29.76
C ILE A 562 2.03 17.92 29.48
N TYR A 563 3.26 18.43 29.46
CA TYR A 563 3.54 19.82 29.10
C TYR A 563 3.09 20.14 27.66
N ILE A 564 3.41 19.27 26.69
CA ILE A 564 2.98 19.43 25.29
C ILE A 564 1.44 19.40 25.20
N VAL A 565 0.76 18.46 25.87
CA VAL A 565 -0.70 18.42 25.96
C VAL A 565 -1.27 19.76 26.45
N ASN A 566 -0.73 20.32 27.53
CA ASN A 566 -1.20 21.59 28.09
C ASN A 566 -0.95 22.79 27.17
N VAL A 567 0.23 22.86 26.55
CA VAL A 567 0.58 23.94 25.60
C VAL A 567 -0.32 23.88 24.35
N LYS A 568 -0.50 22.68 23.77
CA LYS A 568 -1.32 22.50 22.57
C LYS A 568 -2.81 22.70 22.88
N GLU A 569 -3.29 22.32 24.06
CA GLU A 569 -4.67 22.62 24.47
C GLU A 569 -4.93 24.14 24.56
N THR A 570 -4.00 24.90 25.16
CA THR A 570 -4.10 26.36 25.21
C THR A 570 -4.09 26.99 23.81
N GLN A 571 -3.32 26.43 22.87
CA GLN A 571 -3.35 26.86 21.46
C GLN A 571 -4.68 26.50 20.78
N LEU A 572 -5.26 25.33 21.04
CA LEU A 572 -6.56 24.93 20.50
C LEU A 572 -7.72 25.79 21.02
N LYS A 573 -7.66 26.27 22.28
CA LYS A 573 -8.65 27.19 22.88
C LYS A 573 -8.77 28.55 22.16
N LEU A 574 -7.85 28.88 21.26
CA LEU A 574 -7.94 30.07 20.40
C LEU A 574 -8.88 29.86 19.19
N PHE A 575 -9.23 28.61 18.87
CA PHE A 575 -9.99 28.22 17.67
C PHE A 575 -11.23 27.38 17.97
N LEU A 576 -11.15 26.50 18.98
CA LEU A 576 -12.19 25.53 19.35
C LEU A 576 -12.82 25.86 20.70
N LYS A 577 -14.09 25.50 20.84
CA LYS A 577 -14.81 25.55 22.12
C LYS A 577 -14.32 24.46 23.08
N ALA A 578 -14.61 24.64 24.37
CA ALA A 578 -14.19 23.71 25.41
C ALA A 578 -14.79 22.30 25.25
N ASP A 579 -16.03 22.19 24.75
CA ASP A 579 -16.72 20.93 24.45
C ASP A 579 -16.12 20.20 23.23
N GLU A 580 -15.71 20.93 22.20
CA GLU A 580 -14.99 20.36 21.04
C GLU A 580 -13.64 19.78 21.46
N ILE A 581 -12.86 20.52 22.27
CA ILE A 581 -11.57 20.06 22.82
C ILE A 581 -11.76 18.85 23.75
N ALA A 582 -12.78 18.88 24.61
CA ALA A 582 -13.12 17.75 25.47
C ALA A 582 -13.51 16.50 24.65
N THR A 583 -14.20 16.69 23.53
CA THR A 583 -14.56 15.61 22.60
C THR A 583 -13.33 14.99 21.95
N ILE A 584 -12.38 15.80 21.44
CA ILE A 584 -11.11 15.32 20.90
C ILE A 584 -10.34 14.53 21.97
N ARG A 585 -10.24 15.05 23.19
CA ARG A 585 -9.57 14.40 24.32
C ARG A 585 -10.22 13.06 24.69
N ALA A 586 -11.55 13.02 24.75
CA ALA A 586 -12.31 11.82 25.08
C ALA A 586 -12.10 10.71 24.05
N HIS A 587 -12.21 11.04 22.75
CA HIS A 587 -11.97 10.06 21.68
C HIS A 587 -10.51 9.60 21.63
N ALA A 588 -9.54 10.51 21.74
CA ALA A 588 -8.11 10.16 21.79
C ALA A 588 -7.81 9.16 22.92
N THR A 589 -8.35 9.43 24.12
CA THR A 589 -8.20 8.56 25.30
C THR A 589 -8.88 7.21 25.08
N ALA A 590 -10.15 7.20 24.66
CA ALA A 590 -10.93 5.98 24.49
C ALA A 590 -10.36 5.06 23.42
N ILE A 591 -10.00 5.60 22.25
CA ILE A 591 -9.39 4.86 21.13
C ILE A 591 -8.03 4.29 21.52
N THR A 592 -7.21 5.05 22.25
CA THR A 592 -5.92 4.54 22.75
C THR A 592 -6.11 3.42 23.76
N GLN A 593 -7.02 3.58 24.72
CA GLN A 593 -7.32 2.55 25.70
C GLN A 593 -8.01 1.32 25.09
N ALA A 594 -8.78 1.46 24.02
CA ALA A 594 -9.29 0.32 23.23
C ALA A 594 -8.14 -0.39 22.50
N SER A 595 -7.25 0.35 21.85
CA SER A 595 -6.05 -0.17 21.17
C SER A 595 -5.13 -0.93 22.11
N LEU A 596 -4.91 -0.43 23.33
CA LEU A 596 -4.12 -1.10 24.37
C LEU A 596 -4.84 -2.35 24.90
N ARG A 597 -6.16 -2.28 25.12
CA ARG A 597 -6.98 -3.42 25.58
C ARG A 597 -7.08 -4.55 24.56
N LEU A 598 -7.14 -4.24 23.27
CA LEU A 598 -7.01 -5.24 22.20
C LEU A 598 -5.75 -6.07 22.42
N HIS A 599 -4.59 -5.42 22.52
CA HIS A 599 -3.30 -6.10 22.60
C HIS A 599 -3.03 -6.82 23.92
N SER A 600 -3.73 -6.46 25.01
CA SER A 600 -3.71 -7.21 26.25
C SER A 600 -4.54 -8.51 26.21
N ASN A 601 -5.41 -8.68 25.21
CA ASN A 601 -6.20 -9.88 25.00
C ASN A 601 -5.70 -10.66 23.76
N PRO A 602 -4.94 -11.76 23.93
CA PRO A 602 -4.40 -12.51 22.81
C PRO A 602 -5.46 -13.31 22.02
N MET A 603 -6.72 -13.38 22.50
CA MET A 603 -7.81 -14.09 21.80
C MET A 603 -8.03 -13.51 20.40
N GLY A 604 -7.69 -14.29 19.39
CA GLY A 604 -7.75 -13.82 18.01
C GLY A 604 -6.74 -12.72 17.70
N ILE A 605 -5.54 -12.74 18.31
CA ILE A 605 -4.35 -11.95 17.91
C ILE A 605 -3.17 -12.87 17.58
N GLY A 606 -2.63 -12.75 16.36
CA GLY A 606 -1.56 -13.60 15.80
C GLY A 606 -2.04 -14.87 15.09
N HIS A 607 -2.05 -14.88 13.76
CA HIS A 607 -2.20 -16.10 12.93
C HIS A 607 -1.22 -16.04 11.77
N GLY A 608 -0.02 -16.63 11.93
CA GLY A 608 1.02 -16.66 10.90
C GLY A 608 0.57 -17.18 9.52
N PRO A 609 -0.30 -18.21 9.41
CA PRO A 609 -0.81 -18.66 8.11
C PRO A 609 -1.55 -17.57 7.32
N ASP A 610 -2.32 -16.71 7.99
CA ASP A 610 -3.09 -15.65 7.32
C ASP A 610 -2.22 -14.50 6.80
N GLU A 611 -1.06 -14.28 7.43
CA GLU A 611 -0.06 -13.31 6.95
C GLU A 611 0.62 -13.82 5.68
N ILE A 612 0.91 -15.13 5.61
CA ILE A 612 1.46 -15.81 4.43
C ILE A 612 0.46 -15.81 3.26
N LEU A 613 -0.83 -16.02 3.56
CA LEU A 613 -1.91 -16.05 2.57
C LEU A 613 -2.44 -14.65 2.19
N GLY A 614 -2.06 -13.63 2.94
CA GLY A 614 -2.52 -12.24 2.79
C GLY A 614 -3.94 -11.97 3.30
N THR A 615 -4.64 -12.99 3.80
CA THR A 615 -5.99 -12.90 4.37
C THR A 615 -6.04 -12.05 5.64
N ASN A 616 -4.90 -11.89 6.33
CA ASN A 616 -4.75 -11.03 7.50
C ASN A 616 -5.18 -9.56 7.26
N LYS A 617 -5.14 -9.09 6.01
CA LYS A 617 -5.50 -7.70 5.63
C LYS A 617 -6.99 -7.49 5.40
N HIS A 618 -7.80 -8.55 5.42
CA HIS A 618 -9.25 -8.46 5.29
C HIS A 618 -9.95 -8.60 6.64
N VAL A 619 -11.19 -8.11 6.74
CA VAL A 619 -12.10 -8.57 7.80
C VAL A 619 -12.61 -9.95 7.41
N PHE A 620 -12.30 -10.96 8.22
CA PHE A 620 -12.79 -12.33 8.05
C PHE A 620 -14.29 -12.43 8.34
N SER A 621 -15.02 -13.19 7.53
CA SER A 621 -16.42 -13.56 7.79
C SER A 621 -16.76 -14.85 7.05
N ILE A 622 -17.94 -15.42 7.33
CA ILE A 622 -18.53 -16.50 6.53
C ILE A 622 -19.65 -15.92 5.67
N LEU A 623 -19.71 -16.28 4.38
CA LEU A 623 -20.87 -15.97 3.53
C LEU A 623 -21.97 -16.99 3.82
N GLY A 624 -22.92 -16.65 4.70
CA GLY A 624 -23.97 -17.56 5.17
C GLY A 624 -23.82 -17.96 6.64
N PRO A 625 -24.50 -19.04 7.09
CA PRO A 625 -24.58 -19.42 8.50
C PRO A 625 -23.19 -19.75 9.10
N HIS A 626 -22.85 -19.13 10.23
CA HIS A 626 -21.53 -19.23 10.86
C HIS A 626 -21.55 -19.96 12.21
N LEU A 627 -21.00 -21.18 12.23
CA LEU A 627 -21.03 -22.09 13.38
C LEU A 627 -19.80 -22.02 14.32
N GLY A 628 -18.80 -21.20 13.98
CA GLY A 628 -17.50 -21.11 14.65
C GLY A 628 -17.57 -20.39 16.00
N HIS A 629 -18.06 -21.08 17.01
CA HIS A 629 -18.20 -20.56 18.38
C HIS A 629 -16.89 -20.10 19.02
N TYR A 630 -15.77 -20.67 18.61
CA TYR A 630 -14.42 -20.28 19.04
C TYR A 630 -14.01 -18.85 18.61
N TYR A 631 -14.73 -18.21 17.69
CA TYR A 631 -14.56 -16.77 17.39
C TYR A 631 -15.30 -15.85 18.38
N GLY A 632 -16.25 -16.39 19.15
CA GLY A 632 -16.99 -15.69 20.20
C GLY A 632 -18.50 -15.67 19.98
N ASP A 633 -19.20 -15.10 20.97
CA ASP A 633 -20.65 -15.16 21.11
C ASP A 633 -21.38 -13.89 20.62
N VAL A 634 -20.69 -12.95 19.99
CA VAL A 634 -21.31 -11.80 19.30
C VAL A 634 -21.35 -12.10 17.81
N PHE A 635 -22.55 -12.20 17.23
CA PHE A 635 -22.73 -12.31 15.79
C PHE A 635 -22.97 -10.91 15.20
N ILE A 636 -22.16 -10.54 14.21
CA ILE A 636 -22.33 -9.33 13.39
C ILE A 636 -22.73 -9.79 12.00
N VAL A 637 -23.97 -9.50 11.60
CA VAL A 637 -24.46 -9.69 10.23
C VAL A 637 -24.23 -8.39 9.48
N PHE A 638 -23.48 -8.44 8.38
CA PHE A 638 -23.25 -7.28 7.53
C PHE A 638 -24.34 -7.13 6.46
N LYS A 639 -24.55 -5.89 6.03
CA LYS A 639 -25.41 -5.52 4.91
C LYS A 639 -24.95 -6.26 3.64
N ARG A 640 -25.92 -6.81 2.91
CA ARG A 640 -25.67 -7.71 1.78
C ARG A 640 -24.88 -7.03 0.67
N GLU A 641 -25.09 -5.73 0.49
CA GLU A 641 -24.43 -4.85 -0.49
C GLU A 641 -22.89 -4.91 -0.41
N LEU A 642 -22.33 -5.20 0.77
CA LEU A 642 -20.89 -5.29 1.00
C LEU A 642 -20.20 -6.41 0.19
N ILE A 643 -20.95 -7.44 -0.24
CA ILE A 643 -20.42 -8.51 -1.12
C ILE A 643 -20.03 -8.02 -2.52
N CYS A 644 -20.52 -6.83 -2.91
CA CYS A 644 -20.26 -6.19 -4.19
C CYS A 644 -19.18 -5.11 -4.14
N HIS A 645 -18.54 -4.89 -2.98
CA HIS A 645 -17.40 -3.97 -2.84
C HIS A 645 -16.14 -4.53 -3.52
N PRO A 646 -15.33 -3.73 -4.26
CA PRO A 646 -14.17 -4.21 -5.03
C PRO A 646 -13.13 -5.03 -4.26
N ASP A 647 -12.89 -4.68 -2.99
CA ASP A 647 -11.93 -5.38 -2.13
C ASP A 647 -12.49 -6.66 -1.52
N THR A 648 -13.80 -6.87 -1.61
CA THR A 648 -14.44 -8.09 -1.12
C THR A 648 -14.04 -9.27 -2.02
N ASN A 649 -13.90 -10.46 -1.48
CA ASN A 649 -13.82 -11.70 -2.25
C ASN A 649 -14.19 -12.88 -1.35
N PHE A 650 -14.59 -14.01 -1.91
CA PHE A 650 -14.78 -15.23 -1.12
C PHE A 650 -14.11 -16.44 -1.77
N SER A 651 -13.90 -17.47 -0.96
CA SER A 651 -13.36 -18.75 -1.38
C SER A 651 -14.24 -19.89 -0.85
N ILE A 652 -14.22 -21.04 -1.51
CA ILE A 652 -15.13 -22.16 -1.22
C ILE A 652 -14.90 -22.74 0.20
N GLN A 653 -13.68 -22.62 0.71
CA GLN A 653 -13.22 -23.08 2.03
C GLN A 653 -12.07 -22.16 2.48
N ALA A 654 -11.82 -22.10 3.79
CA ALA A 654 -10.87 -21.16 4.37
C ALA A 654 -9.46 -21.24 3.76
N ALA A 655 -8.79 -20.10 3.62
CA ALA A 655 -7.46 -19.97 3.04
C ALA A 655 -6.43 -20.85 3.78
N THR A 656 -6.55 -20.95 5.10
CA THR A 656 -5.72 -21.80 5.97
C THR A 656 -5.80 -23.29 5.63
N THR A 657 -6.81 -23.73 4.86
CA THR A 657 -6.92 -25.09 4.31
C THR A 657 -5.97 -25.36 3.12
N PHE A 658 -5.48 -24.31 2.44
CA PHE A 658 -4.46 -24.41 1.39
C PHE A 658 -3.04 -24.36 1.92
N GLY A 659 -2.81 -23.74 3.09
CA GLY A 659 -1.50 -23.67 3.75
C GLY A 659 -1.06 -25.02 4.35
N ALA A 660 -0.27 -24.97 5.43
CA ALA A 660 0.36 -26.14 6.06
C ALA A 660 -0.59 -27.31 6.40
N SER A 661 -1.89 -27.06 6.56
CA SER A 661 -2.88 -28.13 6.81
C SER A 661 -3.14 -29.03 5.59
N THR A 662 -2.97 -28.51 4.36
CA THR A 662 -3.27 -29.16 3.07
C THR A 662 -4.70 -29.73 2.94
N ASN A 663 -5.60 -29.34 3.84
CA ASN A 663 -6.93 -29.96 3.94
C ASN A 663 -7.83 -29.64 2.74
N ALA A 664 -7.59 -28.52 2.03
CA ALA A 664 -8.29 -28.19 0.78
C ALA A 664 -8.24 -29.36 -0.22
N TYR A 665 -7.07 -30.00 -0.37
CA TYR A 665 -6.85 -31.08 -1.33
C TYR A 665 -7.53 -32.40 -0.94
N LYS A 666 -7.69 -32.65 0.36
CA LYS A 666 -8.40 -33.82 0.89
C LYS A 666 -9.92 -33.65 0.73
N MET A 667 -10.42 -32.44 0.96
CA MET A 667 -11.86 -32.13 0.88
C MET A 667 -12.35 -31.92 -0.55
N ARG A 668 -11.52 -31.33 -1.42
CA ARG A 668 -11.83 -31.02 -2.83
C ARG A 668 -10.89 -31.85 -3.73
N PRO A 669 -11.16 -33.14 -3.96
CA PRO A 669 -10.25 -34.06 -4.69
C PRO A 669 -10.06 -33.73 -6.18
N TRP A 670 -10.86 -32.80 -6.71
CA TRP A 670 -10.65 -32.18 -8.03
C TRP A 670 -9.50 -31.16 -8.03
N LEU A 671 -8.99 -30.75 -6.86
CA LEU A 671 -7.74 -30.02 -6.72
C LEU A 671 -6.57 -30.98 -6.48
N LYS A 672 -5.40 -30.66 -7.03
CA LYS A 672 -4.13 -31.33 -6.75
C LYS A 672 -3.21 -30.37 -6.01
N ASP A 673 -2.55 -30.86 -4.97
CA ASP A 673 -1.53 -30.12 -4.21
C ASP A 673 -0.29 -29.90 -5.11
N PRO A 674 0.14 -28.66 -5.35
CA PRO A 674 1.34 -28.36 -6.12
C PRO A 674 2.64 -28.57 -5.32
N GLY A 675 2.56 -28.84 -4.01
CA GLY A 675 3.67 -29.26 -3.17
C GLY A 675 4.51 -28.12 -2.57
N SER A 676 4.54 -26.93 -3.17
CA SER A 676 5.21 -25.75 -2.62
C SER A 676 4.20 -24.73 -2.04
N ASP A 677 4.57 -24.05 -0.95
CA ASP A 677 3.69 -23.07 -0.31
C ASP A 677 3.40 -21.87 -1.22
N LYS A 678 4.37 -21.44 -2.05
CA LYS A 678 4.18 -20.40 -3.06
C LYS A 678 3.09 -20.79 -4.07
N ASP A 679 3.11 -22.03 -4.54
CA ASP A 679 2.14 -22.51 -5.53
C ASP A 679 0.77 -22.79 -4.90
N ARG A 680 0.74 -23.21 -3.62
CA ARG A 680 -0.50 -23.32 -2.82
C ARG A 680 -1.19 -21.95 -2.65
N ILE A 681 -0.43 -20.90 -2.29
CA ILE A 681 -0.94 -19.51 -2.20
C ILE A 681 -1.44 -19.03 -3.58
N GLN A 682 -0.72 -19.35 -4.65
CA GLN A 682 -1.16 -19.01 -6.01
C GLN A 682 -2.46 -19.74 -6.38
N GLN A 683 -2.59 -21.03 -6.04
CA GLN A 683 -3.77 -21.82 -6.32
C GLN A 683 -4.97 -21.41 -5.45
N PHE A 684 -4.76 -20.99 -4.20
CA PHE A 684 -5.77 -20.33 -3.37
C PHE A 684 -6.33 -19.08 -4.06
N ASN A 685 -5.46 -18.19 -4.54
CA ASN A 685 -5.89 -17.01 -5.31
C ASN A 685 -6.57 -17.36 -6.65
N TRP A 686 -6.35 -18.57 -7.20
CA TRP A 686 -7.08 -19.08 -8.37
C TRP A 686 -8.45 -19.72 -8.03
N ASN A 687 -8.80 -19.80 -6.74
CA ASN A 687 -10.07 -20.33 -6.22
C ASN A 687 -10.93 -19.23 -5.56
N LYS A 688 -10.52 -17.96 -5.64
CA LYS A 688 -11.32 -16.80 -5.21
C LYS A 688 -12.41 -16.45 -6.23
N LEU A 689 -13.58 -16.08 -5.72
CA LEU A 689 -14.78 -15.60 -6.42
C LEU A 689 -15.16 -14.19 -5.92
N HIS A 690 -15.93 -13.45 -6.72
CA HIS A 690 -16.39 -12.09 -6.42
C HIS A 690 -17.85 -11.92 -6.85
N CYS A 691 -18.73 -11.40 -5.98
CA CYS A 691 -20.18 -11.40 -6.22
C CYS A 691 -20.66 -10.36 -7.24
N SER A 692 -19.89 -9.29 -7.50
CA SER A 692 -20.16 -8.37 -8.61
C SER A 692 -19.85 -8.93 -10.00
N VAL A 693 -19.22 -10.13 -10.09
CA VAL A 693 -18.85 -10.77 -11.36
C VAL A 693 -19.87 -11.85 -11.70
N SER A 694 -20.65 -11.62 -12.76
CA SER A 694 -21.71 -12.52 -13.22
C SER A 694 -21.25 -13.98 -13.34
N GLY A 695 -22.05 -14.94 -12.84
CA GLY A 695 -21.76 -16.37 -12.85
C GLY A 695 -20.97 -16.88 -11.64
N TYR A 696 -20.76 -16.05 -10.60
CA TYR A 696 -20.16 -16.51 -9.34
C TYR A 696 -21.04 -17.55 -8.65
N GLU A 697 -22.36 -17.38 -8.73
CA GLU A 697 -23.37 -18.27 -8.15
C GLU A 697 -23.33 -19.66 -8.78
N GLU A 698 -23.03 -19.78 -10.08
CA GLU A 698 -22.91 -21.06 -10.77
C GLU A 698 -21.66 -21.83 -10.33
N ALA A 699 -20.53 -21.13 -10.21
CA ALA A 699 -19.27 -21.71 -9.74
C ALA A 699 -19.39 -22.17 -8.28
N ALA A 700 -20.01 -21.33 -7.43
CA ALA A 700 -20.30 -21.64 -6.03
C ALA A 700 -21.25 -22.84 -5.89
N ALA A 701 -22.34 -22.87 -6.67
CA ALA A 701 -23.31 -23.96 -6.65
C ALA A 701 -22.70 -25.30 -7.09
N ILE A 702 -21.91 -25.32 -8.17
CA ILE A 702 -21.28 -26.54 -8.68
C ILE A 702 -20.29 -27.14 -7.66
N GLU A 703 -19.50 -26.31 -6.97
CA GLU A 703 -18.63 -26.75 -5.87
C GLU A 703 -19.45 -27.27 -4.68
N LEU A 704 -20.52 -26.60 -4.25
CA LEU A 704 -21.40 -27.08 -3.16
C LEU A 704 -22.10 -28.39 -3.50
N MET A 705 -22.61 -28.54 -4.72
CA MET A 705 -23.25 -29.76 -5.19
C MET A 705 -22.25 -30.92 -5.17
N ALA A 706 -21.03 -30.70 -5.67
CA ALA A 706 -19.98 -31.72 -5.64
C ALA A 706 -19.52 -32.08 -4.22
N LEU A 707 -19.34 -31.09 -3.33
CA LEU A 707 -18.97 -31.27 -1.93
C LEU A 707 -20.04 -32.00 -1.10
N THR A 708 -21.31 -31.87 -1.49
CA THR A 708 -22.45 -32.54 -0.83
C THR A 708 -22.66 -33.94 -1.39
N GLY A 709 -22.59 -34.08 -2.70
CA GLY A 709 -22.74 -35.33 -3.43
C GLY A 709 -21.59 -36.32 -3.28
N GLN A 710 -20.41 -35.88 -2.82
CA GLN A 710 -19.17 -36.66 -2.77
C GLN A 710 -19.31 -38.07 -2.16
N LYS A 711 -19.98 -38.20 -1.01
CA LYS A 711 -20.18 -39.50 -0.35
C LYS A 711 -21.11 -40.43 -1.13
N LYS A 712 -22.07 -39.86 -1.88
CA LYS A 712 -23.07 -40.58 -2.69
C LYS A 712 -22.62 -40.80 -4.14
N LYS A 713 -21.50 -40.19 -4.57
CA LYS A 713 -21.05 -40.07 -5.97
C LYS A 713 -22.18 -39.66 -6.93
N THR A 714 -22.89 -38.57 -6.62
CA THR A 714 -23.92 -37.96 -7.47
C THR A 714 -23.81 -36.44 -7.49
N MET A 715 -24.22 -35.77 -8.56
CA MET A 715 -24.43 -34.32 -8.56
C MET A 715 -25.88 -33.92 -8.24
N ASN A 716 -26.79 -34.88 -8.20
CA ASN A 716 -28.20 -34.66 -7.86
C ASN A 716 -28.36 -34.58 -6.34
N VAL A 717 -28.23 -33.37 -5.82
CA VAL A 717 -28.46 -32.99 -4.43
C VAL A 717 -29.38 -31.77 -4.39
N ASP A 718 -30.31 -31.74 -3.44
CA ASP A 718 -31.22 -30.61 -3.27
C ASP A 718 -30.68 -29.56 -2.29
N LEU A 719 -31.40 -28.45 -2.17
CA LEU A 719 -31.04 -27.35 -1.28
C LEU A 719 -31.04 -27.76 0.20
N ASN A 720 -31.95 -28.65 0.63
CA ASN A 720 -32.01 -29.12 2.00
C ASN A 720 -30.77 -30.00 2.31
N GLU A 721 -30.35 -30.89 1.41
CA GLU A 721 -29.11 -31.65 1.60
C GLU A 721 -27.87 -30.74 1.74
N ILE A 722 -27.80 -29.68 0.94
CA ILE A 722 -26.72 -28.68 1.01
C ILE A 722 -26.76 -27.91 2.34
N GLN A 723 -27.95 -27.44 2.75
CA GLN A 723 -28.14 -26.74 4.03
C GLN A 723 -27.82 -27.65 5.22
N GLN A 724 -28.30 -28.90 5.24
CA GLN A 724 -27.98 -29.87 6.27
C GLN A 724 -26.48 -30.19 6.31
N ARG A 725 -25.79 -30.30 5.17
CA ARG A 725 -24.31 -30.40 5.17
C ARG A 725 -23.68 -29.18 5.82
N TRP A 726 -24.08 -27.98 5.42
CA TRP A 726 -23.54 -26.72 5.94
C TRP A 726 -23.71 -26.59 7.47
N LEU A 727 -24.86 -27.02 7.98
CA LEU A 727 -25.18 -27.00 9.41
C LEU A 727 -24.41 -28.04 10.25
N ASN A 728 -23.75 -29.02 9.61
CA ASN A 728 -23.06 -30.14 10.26
C ASN A 728 -21.54 -30.17 9.98
N ILE A 729 -20.94 -29.07 9.55
CA ILE A 729 -19.49 -28.95 9.30
C ILE A 729 -18.88 -27.72 9.95
N ASP A 730 -17.56 -27.73 10.12
CA ASP A 730 -16.82 -26.59 10.66
C ASP A 730 -16.85 -25.37 9.72
N SER A 731 -16.76 -24.16 10.30
CA SER A 731 -16.83 -22.90 9.53
C SER A 731 -15.67 -22.70 8.55
N HIS A 732 -14.53 -23.38 8.71
CA HIS A 732 -13.45 -23.35 7.71
C HIS A 732 -13.77 -24.18 6.45
N GLN A 733 -14.86 -24.98 6.44
CA GLN A 733 -15.24 -25.87 5.34
C GLN A 733 -16.41 -25.34 4.50
N VAL A 734 -16.85 -24.11 4.79
CA VAL A 734 -17.88 -23.35 4.05
C VAL A 734 -17.26 -22.07 3.46
N PHE A 735 -18.08 -21.21 2.85
CA PHE A 735 -17.60 -20.03 2.14
C PHE A 735 -16.94 -19.01 3.08
N GLU A 736 -15.62 -18.95 3.06
CA GLU A 736 -14.84 -17.90 3.73
C GLU A 736 -14.86 -16.64 2.88
N MET A 737 -15.31 -15.54 3.50
CA MET A 737 -15.52 -14.24 2.90
C MET A 737 -14.52 -13.23 3.49
N HIS A 738 -13.73 -12.66 2.61
CA HIS A 738 -12.73 -11.63 2.86
C HIS A 738 -13.36 -10.28 2.53
N LEU A 739 -13.68 -9.49 3.56
CA LEU A 739 -14.28 -8.17 3.42
C LEU A 739 -13.19 -7.08 3.40
N PRO A 740 -13.53 -5.80 3.12
CA PRO A 740 -12.55 -4.70 3.08
C PRO A 740 -11.80 -4.54 4.41
N GLN A 741 -10.62 -3.89 4.37
CA GLN A 741 -9.74 -3.76 5.55
C GLN A 741 -10.44 -3.04 6.72
N LEU A 742 -11.37 -2.13 6.40
CA LEU A 742 -12.19 -1.37 7.34
C LEU A 742 -13.64 -1.38 6.87
N ILE A 743 -14.59 -1.59 7.79
CA ILE A 743 -16.03 -1.61 7.50
C ILE A 743 -16.74 -0.66 8.49
N PRO A 744 -17.29 0.49 8.03
CA PRO A 744 -18.05 1.39 8.89
C PRO A 744 -19.24 0.70 9.57
N LEU A 745 -19.63 1.15 10.76
CA LEU A 745 -20.76 0.57 11.51
C LEU A 745 -22.09 0.62 10.72
N ASP A 746 -22.25 1.59 9.81
CA ASP A 746 -23.40 1.73 8.92
C ASP A 746 -23.61 0.54 7.96
N TYR A 747 -22.58 -0.31 7.77
CA TYR A 747 -22.67 -1.57 7.01
C TYR A 747 -22.99 -2.79 7.88
N ILE A 748 -23.20 -2.63 9.19
CA ILE A 748 -23.77 -3.66 10.04
C ILE A 748 -25.30 -3.62 9.87
N ASP A 749 -25.88 -4.78 9.59
CA ASP A 749 -27.31 -4.96 9.35
C ASP A 749 -28.02 -5.42 10.63
N HIS A 750 -27.46 -6.41 11.33
CA HIS A 750 -27.97 -6.89 12.60
C HIS A 750 -26.84 -7.37 13.51
N ILE A 751 -27.01 -7.23 14.82
CA ILE A 751 -26.15 -7.84 15.83
C ILE A 751 -27.01 -8.75 16.70
N TYR A 752 -26.63 -10.01 16.83
CA TYR A 752 -27.22 -10.91 17.81
C TYR A 752 -26.24 -11.12 18.96
N MET A 753 -26.73 -11.01 20.19
CA MET A 753 -25.93 -11.14 21.40
C MET A 753 -26.73 -11.83 22.50
N PRO A 754 -26.18 -12.78 23.28
CA PRO A 754 -26.87 -13.37 24.42
C PRO A 754 -26.83 -12.39 25.61
N THR A 755 -27.86 -12.46 26.46
CA THR A 755 -28.05 -11.56 27.61
C THR A 755 -26.81 -11.50 28.52
N THR A 756 -26.15 -12.64 28.78
CA THR A 756 -24.93 -12.67 29.63
C THR A 756 -23.74 -11.94 29.01
N VAL A 757 -23.61 -11.94 27.68
CA VAL A 757 -22.51 -11.21 27.01
C VAL A 757 -22.78 -9.71 27.03
N PHE A 758 -24.01 -9.28 26.68
CA PHE A 758 -24.37 -7.85 26.64
C PHE A 758 -24.14 -7.16 27.99
N TYR A 759 -24.64 -7.73 29.08
CA TYR A 759 -24.45 -7.16 30.42
C TYR A 759 -23.02 -7.31 30.97
N SER A 760 -22.14 -8.04 30.26
CA SER A 760 -20.71 -8.12 30.57
C SER A 760 -19.84 -7.13 29.78
N LEU A 761 -20.45 -6.33 28.88
CA LEU A 761 -19.82 -5.16 28.26
C LEU A 761 -19.72 -4.01 29.27
N THR A 762 -18.76 -3.12 29.08
CA THR A 762 -18.67 -1.85 29.82
C THR A 762 -19.94 -1.01 29.65
N PRO A 763 -20.37 -0.21 30.65
CA PRO A 763 -21.58 0.60 30.57
C PRO A 763 -21.60 1.55 29.36
N SER A 764 -20.46 2.15 29.02
CA SER A 764 -20.29 2.98 27.83
C SER A 764 -20.48 2.20 26.53
N ALA A 765 -19.97 0.97 26.42
CA ALA A 765 -20.21 0.13 25.25
C ALA A 765 -21.68 -0.32 25.14
N GLN A 766 -22.34 -0.62 26.25
CA GLN A 766 -23.79 -0.92 26.26
C GLN A 766 -24.62 0.28 25.75
N GLN A 767 -24.27 1.50 26.18
CA GLN A 767 -24.93 2.73 25.73
C GLN A 767 -24.64 3.03 24.25
N LEU A 768 -23.38 2.93 23.81
CA LEU A 768 -22.98 3.13 22.43
C LEU A 768 -23.66 2.13 21.49
N ALA A 769 -23.65 0.82 21.83
CA ALA A 769 -24.29 -0.20 21.02
C ALA A 769 -25.80 0.05 20.85
N LYS A 770 -26.50 0.41 21.94
CA LYS A 770 -27.92 0.77 21.88
C LYS A 770 -28.16 2.06 21.07
N GLY A 771 -27.33 3.08 21.24
CA GLY A 771 -27.48 4.37 20.56
C GLY A 771 -27.14 4.33 19.07
N ILE A 772 -26.24 3.45 18.64
CA ILE A 772 -25.82 3.30 17.24
C ILE A 772 -26.77 2.36 16.48
N PHE A 773 -27.13 1.22 17.07
CA PHE A 773 -27.86 0.16 16.36
C PHE A 773 -29.36 0.11 16.64
N GLY A 774 -29.84 0.65 17.77
CA GLY A 774 -31.26 0.60 18.12
C GLY A 774 -31.84 -0.81 18.03
N ASP A 775 -32.91 -0.97 17.24
CA ASP A 775 -33.60 -2.25 17.02
C ASP A 775 -32.76 -3.29 16.25
N HIS A 776 -31.66 -2.89 15.60
CA HIS A 776 -30.71 -3.80 14.96
C HIS A 776 -29.83 -4.56 15.97
N LEU A 777 -29.84 -4.17 17.26
CA LEU A 777 -29.15 -4.88 18.35
C LEU A 777 -30.10 -5.83 19.09
N ILE A 778 -30.08 -7.10 18.69
CA ILE A 778 -30.95 -8.15 19.22
C ILE A 778 -30.27 -8.83 20.42
N ILE A 779 -30.65 -8.40 21.62
CA ILE A 779 -30.25 -9.03 22.89
C ILE A 779 -31.19 -10.20 23.17
N THR A 780 -30.71 -11.42 22.94
CA THR A 780 -31.51 -12.64 23.09
C THR A 780 -31.58 -13.09 24.57
N PRO A 781 -32.66 -13.76 25.01
CA PRO A 781 -32.83 -14.17 26.41
C PRO A 781 -31.87 -15.29 26.85
N HIS A 782 -31.11 -15.87 25.92
CA HIS A 782 -30.14 -16.92 26.19
C HIS A 782 -29.04 -16.45 27.14
N LYS A 783 -28.59 -17.37 28.00
CA LYS A 783 -27.45 -17.19 28.91
C LYS A 783 -26.37 -18.17 28.49
N VAL A 784 -25.23 -17.66 28.02
CA VAL A 784 -24.03 -18.46 27.74
C VAL A 784 -23.03 -18.34 28.89
N ASP A 785 -22.31 -19.43 29.20
CA ASP A 785 -21.22 -19.41 30.17
C ASP A 785 -19.99 -18.69 29.60
N LEU A 786 -19.60 -17.59 30.25
CA LEU A 786 -18.45 -16.77 29.85
C LEU A 786 -17.10 -17.43 30.17
N ASN A 787 -17.07 -18.48 31.00
CA ASN A 787 -15.85 -19.18 31.38
C ASN A 787 -15.47 -20.33 30.41
N ALA A 788 -16.46 -20.93 29.75
CA ALA A 788 -16.30 -22.09 28.87
C ALA A 788 -15.97 -21.73 27.39
N LEU A 789 -15.06 -20.79 27.16
CA LEU A 789 -14.80 -20.18 25.83
C LEU A 789 -14.36 -21.15 24.71
N ASN A 790 -13.79 -22.31 25.04
CA ASN A 790 -13.09 -23.18 24.09
C ASN A 790 -13.88 -24.41 23.60
N GLN A 791 -15.15 -24.57 24.01
CA GLN A 791 -16.00 -25.70 23.59
C GLN A 791 -17.44 -25.22 23.36
N LEU A 792 -18.16 -25.91 22.47
CA LEU A 792 -19.59 -25.71 22.29
C LEU A 792 -20.34 -26.38 23.45
N ASP A 793 -20.39 -25.67 24.58
CA ASP A 793 -21.03 -26.16 25.79
C ASP A 793 -22.58 -26.14 25.69
N PRO A 794 -23.30 -26.85 26.57
CA PRO A 794 -24.77 -26.95 26.52
C PRO A 794 -25.52 -25.61 26.58
N THR A 795 -24.92 -24.53 27.09
CA THR A 795 -25.54 -23.20 27.14
C THR A 795 -25.41 -22.43 25.82
N ARG A 796 -24.39 -22.71 25.01
CA ARG A 796 -24.19 -22.12 23.67
C ARG A 796 -25.03 -22.77 22.59
N VAL A 797 -25.32 -24.06 22.69
CA VAL A 797 -26.09 -24.80 21.66
C VAL A 797 -27.46 -24.15 21.36
N PRO A 798 -28.32 -23.82 22.34
CA PRO A 798 -29.61 -23.19 22.07
C PRO A 798 -29.49 -21.78 21.47
N TYR A 799 -28.53 -20.99 21.96
CA TYR A 799 -28.27 -19.64 21.44
C TYR A 799 -27.84 -19.67 19.96
N GLN A 800 -26.89 -20.55 19.63
CA GLN A 800 -26.42 -20.71 18.26
C GLN A 800 -27.53 -21.25 17.36
N ALA A 801 -28.31 -22.23 17.81
CA ALA A 801 -29.46 -22.74 17.06
C ALA A 801 -30.49 -21.64 16.74
N TYR A 802 -30.84 -20.80 17.74
CA TYR A 802 -31.74 -19.66 17.56
C TYR A 802 -31.23 -18.64 16.53
N VAL A 803 -29.97 -18.19 16.66
CA VAL A 803 -29.42 -17.19 15.73
C VAL A 803 -29.35 -17.75 14.30
N ILE A 804 -28.97 -19.02 14.14
CA ILE A 804 -28.90 -19.68 12.84
C ILE A 804 -30.31 -19.86 12.23
N ASP A 805 -31.32 -20.21 13.01
CA ASP A 805 -32.72 -20.29 12.57
C ASP A 805 -33.24 -18.92 12.06
N GLU A 806 -32.98 -17.84 12.79
CA GLU A 806 -33.34 -16.47 12.39
C GLU A 806 -32.62 -16.03 11.08
N ILE A 807 -31.34 -16.37 10.93
CA ILE A 807 -30.57 -16.14 9.69
C ILE A 807 -31.18 -16.94 8.53
N MET A 808 -31.53 -18.21 8.74
CA MET A 808 -32.07 -19.07 7.70
C MET A 808 -33.48 -18.64 7.26
N LYS A 809 -34.33 -18.15 8.18
CA LYS A 809 -35.63 -17.53 7.85
C LYS A 809 -35.45 -16.29 6.98
N LYS A 810 -34.45 -15.44 7.26
CA LYS A 810 -34.14 -14.27 6.43
C LYS A 810 -33.76 -14.67 4.99
N PHE A 811 -32.94 -15.71 4.82
CA PHE A 811 -32.59 -16.23 3.49
C PHE A 811 -33.77 -16.90 2.76
N ALA A 812 -34.75 -17.46 3.48
CA ALA A 812 -35.96 -18.04 2.89
C ALA A 812 -36.99 -16.99 2.46
N ASN A 813 -37.09 -15.88 3.21
CA ASN A 813 -38.11 -14.84 3.02
C ASN A 813 -37.62 -13.63 2.19
N SER A 814 -36.37 -13.63 1.73
CA SER A 814 -35.82 -12.51 0.96
C SER A 814 -36.47 -12.41 -0.42
N ASN A 815 -37.31 -11.39 -0.63
CA ASN A 815 -37.65 -10.91 -1.97
C ASN A 815 -36.41 -10.24 -2.58
N LEU A 816 -35.62 -11.02 -3.33
CA LEU A 816 -34.27 -10.66 -3.74
C LEU A 816 -34.24 -9.58 -4.83
N TYR A 817 -34.20 -8.30 -4.44
CA TYR A 817 -33.41 -7.34 -5.22
C TYR A 817 -31.94 -7.76 -5.10
N SER A 818 -31.35 -8.22 -6.20
CA SER A 818 -29.91 -8.53 -6.23
C SER A 818 -29.19 -7.31 -6.78
N PRO A 819 -28.33 -6.60 -6.01
CA PRO A 819 -27.49 -5.55 -6.58
C PRO A 819 -26.63 -6.17 -7.68
N GLN A 820 -26.71 -5.62 -8.89
CA GLN A 820 -26.01 -6.13 -10.06
C GLN A 820 -24.72 -5.35 -10.24
N GLY A 821 -23.56 -5.99 -10.17
CA GLY A 821 -22.27 -5.31 -10.34
C GLY A 821 -21.74 -4.64 -9.08
N THR A 822 -20.85 -3.68 -9.25
CA THR A 822 -20.02 -3.13 -8.17
C THR A 822 -20.76 -2.06 -7.38
N LEU A 823 -20.55 -2.04 -6.06
CA LEU A 823 -21.11 -1.04 -5.13
C LEU A 823 -20.01 -0.53 -4.19
N ILE A 824 -19.83 0.78 -4.14
CA ILE A 824 -18.83 1.44 -3.28
C ILE A 824 -19.22 2.89 -2.99
N THR A 825 -18.84 3.39 -1.82
CA THR A 825 -18.86 4.83 -1.53
C THR A 825 -17.47 5.41 -1.76
N LEU A 826 -17.32 6.21 -2.81
CA LEU A 826 -16.04 6.84 -3.16
C LEU A 826 -15.69 7.92 -2.14
N PRO A 827 -14.48 7.93 -1.57
CA PRO A 827 -14.04 9.00 -0.69
C PRO A 827 -13.81 10.30 -1.47
N ALA A 828 -14.00 11.44 -0.80
CA ALA A 828 -13.55 12.73 -1.28
C ALA A 828 -12.01 12.70 -1.44
N SER A 829 -11.52 12.72 -2.68
CA SER A 829 -10.12 12.47 -3.01
C SER A 829 -9.53 13.40 -4.07
N LYS A 830 -10.33 14.32 -4.66
CA LYS A 830 -9.95 15.14 -5.83
C LYS A 830 -9.40 14.30 -6.98
N PHE A 831 -9.97 13.11 -7.18
CA PHE A 831 -9.53 12.10 -8.15
C PHE A 831 -8.12 11.51 -7.89
N GLU A 832 -7.51 11.78 -6.72
CA GLU A 832 -6.24 11.20 -6.24
C GLU A 832 -6.41 9.80 -5.63
N GLN A 833 -7.61 9.21 -5.65
CA GLN A 833 -7.83 7.80 -5.33
C GLN A 833 -8.64 7.13 -6.43
N GLN A 834 -8.05 6.12 -7.07
CA GLN A 834 -8.63 5.39 -8.19
C GLN A 834 -8.99 3.97 -7.75
N VAL A 835 -10.29 3.68 -7.69
CA VAL A 835 -10.80 2.34 -7.37
C VAL A 835 -11.04 1.59 -8.67
N ALA A 836 -10.33 0.50 -8.90
CA ALA A 836 -10.57 -0.38 -10.03
C ALA A 836 -11.73 -1.34 -9.75
N ILE A 837 -12.56 -1.63 -10.76
CA ILE A 837 -13.62 -2.63 -10.61
C ILE A 837 -13.09 -4.06 -10.84
N PRO A 838 -13.69 -5.10 -10.25
CA PRO A 838 -13.19 -6.49 -10.33
C PRO A 838 -13.22 -7.17 -11.71
N MET A 839 -13.86 -6.56 -12.72
CA MET A 839 -14.09 -7.15 -14.04
C MET A 839 -13.65 -6.19 -15.16
N THR A 840 -12.84 -6.68 -16.09
CA THR A 840 -12.41 -5.89 -17.26
C THR A 840 -13.37 -6.06 -18.44
N ILE A 841 -13.32 -5.13 -19.41
CA ILE A 841 -14.20 -5.16 -20.61
C ILE A 841 -14.01 -6.47 -21.38
N SER A 842 -12.77 -6.90 -21.61
CA SER A 842 -12.44 -8.16 -22.28
C SER A 842 -12.88 -9.39 -21.48
N GLN A 843 -12.99 -9.30 -20.16
CA GLN A 843 -13.55 -10.38 -19.34
C GLN A 843 -15.07 -10.48 -19.53
N SER A 844 -15.79 -9.37 -19.44
CA SER A 844 -17.24 -9.31 -19.71
C SER A 844 -17.56 -9.77 -21.13
N TYR A 845 -16.80 -9.30 -22.13
CA TYR A 845 -17.01 -9.65 -23.53
C TYR A 845 -16.90 -11.16 -23.78
N ARG A 846 -15.92 -11.83 -23.14
CA ARG A 846 -15.76 -13.30 -23.25
C ARG A 846 -16.83 -14.09 -22.51
N GLN A 847 -17.55 -13.50 -21.55
CA GLN A 847 -18.75 -14.11 -20.97
C GLN A 847 -19.92 -13.94 -21.95
N HIS A 848 -20.17 -12.71 -22.43
CA HIS A 848 -21.23 -12.41 -23.41
C HIS A 848 -21.11 -13.26 -24.67
N GLN A 849 -19.92 -13.36 -25.27
CA GLN A 849 -19.68 -14.07 -26.53
C GLN A 849 -20.12 -15.54 -26.50
N LYS A 850 -20.02 -16.19 -25.33
CA LYS A 850 -20.44 -17.60 -25.14
C LYS A 850 -21.95 -17.79 -25.10
N GLN A 851 -22.70 -16.75 -24.75
CA GLN A 851 -24.14 -16.80 -24.52
C GLN A 851 -24.94 -16.15 -25.67
N HIS A 852 -24.43 -15.03 -26.20
CA HIS A 852 -25.19 -14.13 -27.09
C HIS A 852 -24.42 -13.73 -28.37
N GLY A 853 -23.21 -14.25 -28.59
CA GLY A 853 -22.42 -13.99 -29.80
C GLY A 853 -21.59 -12.70 -29.79
N GLN A 854 -21.11 -12.29 -30.96
CA GLN A 854 -20.26 -11.10 -31.12
C GLN A 854 -21.07 -9.81 -30.96
N SER A 855 -20.41 -8.75 -30.46
CA SER A 855 -20.95 -7.38 -30.39
C SER A 855 -19.82 -6.39 -30.64
N ASP A 856 -20.11 -5.32 -31.38
CA ASP A 856 -19.17 -4.21 -31.65
C ASP A 856 -19.29 -3.07 -30.62
N THR A 857 -20.19 -3.21 -29.63
CA THR A 857 -20.55 -2.16 -28.66
C THR A 857 -20.50 -2.66 -27.22
N THR A 858 -19.95 -1.84 -26.32
CA THR A 858 -19.98 -2.04 -24.87
C THR A 858 -20.78 -0.93 -24.21
N PHE A 859 -21.59 -1.30 -23.22
CA PHE A 859 -22.39 -0.41 -22.38
C PHE A 859 -21.88 -0.54 -20.94
N ILE A 860 -21.43 0.56 -20.35
CA ILE A 860 -21.01 0.63 -18.95
C ILE A 860 -22.09 1.44 -18.22
N TYR A 861 -22.87 0.78 -17.37
CA TYR A 861 -23.90 1.44 -16.56
C TYR A 861 -23.40 1.62 -15.14
N TRP A 862 -23.82 2.70 -14.48
CA TRP A 862 -23.68 2.89 -13.04
C TRP A 862 -24.75 3.83 -12.51
N LYS A 863 -25.03 3.74 -11.21
CA LYS A 863 -25.84 4.68 -10.47
C LYS A 863 -24.96 5.51 -9.56
N ALA A 864 -25.17 6.83 -9.51
CA ALA A 864 -24.51 7.68 -8.52
C ALA A 864 -25.44 8.80 -8.04
N MET A 865 -25.13 9.35 -6.86
CA MET A 865 -25.88 10.43 -6.23
C MET A 865 -24.93 11.60 -5.94
N GLY A 866 -25.37 12.83 -6.24
CA GLY A 866 -24.61 14.05 -5.95
C GLY A 866 -23.52 14.45 -6.97
N GLY A 867 -23.26 13.64 -8.00
CA GLY A 867 -22.26 13.95 -9.03
C GLY A 867 -20.83 13.94 -8.49
N ASP A 868 -19.96 14.80 -9.05
CA ASP A 868 -18.55 14.98 -8.66
C ASP A 868 -17.72 13.68 -8.68
N MET A 869 -17.87 12.90 -9.74
CA MET A 869 -17.15 11.64 -9.93
C MET A 869 -16.59 11.49 -11.35
N MET A 870 -15.53 10.69 -11.47
CA MET A 870 -14.95 10.33 -12.76
C MET A 870 -14.89 8.81 -12.93
N LEU A 871 -15.48 8.33 -14.03
CA LEU A 871 -15.28 6.98 -14.54
C LEU A 871 -14.20 7.00 -15.61
N THR A 872 -13.21 6.12 -15.50
CA THR A 872 -12.05 6.09 -16.39
C THR A 872 -11.84 4.70 -16.96
N VAL A 873 -11.88 4.57 -18.29
CA VAL A 873 -11.50 3.33 -18.97
C VAL A 873 -10.05 3.46 -19.44
N SER A 874 -9.21 2.45 -19.23
CA SER A 874 -7.76 2.54 -19.44
C SER A 874 -7.16 1.27 -20.03
N ASN A 875 -6.05 1.41 -20.76
CA ASN A 875 -5.31 0.29 -21.36
C ASN A 875 -4.48 -0.51 -20.35
N GLU A 876 -4.10 0.13 -19.24
CA GLU A 876 -3.44 -0.48 -18.10
C GLU A 876 -3.94 0.15 -16.79
N PHE A 877 -3.69 -0.53 -15.68
CA PHE A 877 -4.20 -0.14 -14.37
C PHE A 877 -3.62 1.21 -13.89
N ILE A 878 -4.49 2.17 -13.61
CA ILE A 878 -4.21 3.48 -13.00
C ILE A 878 -4.11 3.28 -11.47
N ASP A 879 -3.04 3.53 -10.71
CA ASP A 879 -1.78 4.28 -10.87
C ASP A 879 -1.82 5.80 -10.71
N LEU A 880 -1.08 6.26 -9.69
CA LEU A 880 -0.85 7.65 -9.34
C LEU A 880 0.56 7.88 -8.72
N ALA A 881 1.53 6.98 -8.97
CA ALA A 881 2.90 7.12 -8.45
C ALA A 881 3.99 6.49 -9.33
N ALA A 882 3.64 5.78 -10.40
CA ALA A 882 4.52 5.67 -11.55
C ALA A 882 4.35 6.89 -12.46
N GLU A 883 5.38 7.18 -13.23
CA GLU A 883 5.21 7.84 -14.52
C GLU A 883 4.86 6.79 -15.59
N GLN A 884 3.56 6.51 -15.77
CA GLN A 884 3.11 5.61 -16.85
C GLN A 884 3.12 6.34 -18.20
N THR A 885 4.26 6.34 -18.90
CA THR A 885 4.37 7.02 -20.21
C THR A 885 3.48 6.39 -21.29
N GLY A 886 3.06 5.13 -21.12
CA GLY A 886 2.16 4.39 -22.03
C GLY A 886 0.67 4.41 -21.67
N LEU A 887 0.27 5.04 -20.54
CA LEU A 887 -1.13 5.04 -20.09
C LEU A 887 -2.01 5.88 -21.04
N GLN A 888 -3.00 5.21 -21.63
CA GLN A 888 -4.10 5.80 -22.37
C GLN A 888 -5.38 5.70 -21.54
N CYS A 889 -6.08 6.82 -21.36
CA CYS A 889 -7.33 6.90 -20.62
C CYS A 889 -8.46 7.41 -21.50
N LEU A 890 -9.67 6.93 -21.25
CA LEU A 890 -10.95 7.54 -21.59
C LEU A 890 -11.59 8.00 -20.29
N THR A 891 -11.54 9.29 -19.98
CA THR A 891 -12.18 9.85 -18.78
C THR A 891 -13.57 10.36 -19.09
N CYS A 892 -14.53 9.97 -18.28
CA CYS A 892 -15.91 10.41 -18.25
C CYS A 892 -16.14 11.10 -16.90
N TYR A 893 -16.24 12.43 -16.88
CA TYR A 893 -16.50 13.21 -15.67
C TYR A 893 -17.99 13.58 -15.59
N ILE A 894 -18.57 13.35 -14.41
CA ILE A 894 -19.92 13.76 -14.04
C ILE A 894 -19.80 14.92 -13.05
N ALA A 895 -20.24 16.11 -13.47
CA ALA A 895 -20.25 17.29 -12.63
C ALA A 895 -21.13 17.12 -11.39
N ASN A 896 -20.82 17.87 -10.34
CA ASN A 896 -21.69 18.06 -9.19
C ASN A 896 -23.06 18.61 -9.65
N THR A 897 -24.16 18.18 -9.04
CA THR A 897 -25.49 18.67 -9.42
C THR A 897 -25.67 20.14 -9.00
N PRO A 898 -26.01 21.06 -9.93
CA PRO A 898 -26.01 22.49 -9.65
C PRO A 898 -27.18 22.87 -8.73
N ILE A 899 -26.85 23.52 -7.61
CA ILE A 899 -27.84 24.01 -6.62
C ILE A 899 -28.64 25.21 -7.18
N ASN A 900 -28.05 25.99 -8.08
CA ASN A 900 -28.69 27.11 -8.79
C ASN A 900 -28.44 27.01 -10.30
N TYR A 901 -29.51 26.90 -11.09
CA TYR A 901 -29.44 26.81 -12.57
C TYR A 901 -29.23 28.16 -13.28
N THR A 902 -29.14 29.26 -12.54
CA THR A 902 -29.06 30.63 -13.08
C THR A 902 -27.66 31.13 -13.37
N ASP A 903 -26.62 30.49 -12.80
CA ASP A 903 -25.24 30.93 -13.00
C ASP A 903 -24.57 30.14 -14.13
N VAL A 904 -24.54 30.74 -15.31
CA VAL A 904 -23.97 30.13 -16.53
C VAL A 904 -22.44 30.34 -16.62
N THR A 905 -21.85 30.99 -15.61
CA THR A 905 -20.41 31.35 -15.61
C THR A 905 -19.52 30.34 -14.87
N ASP A 906 -20.12 29.41 -14.11
CA ASP A 906 -19.36 28.41 -13.35
C ASP A 906 -18.77 27.31 -14.26
N HIS A 907 -17.45 27.17 -14.24
CA HIS A 907 -16.72 26.15 -14.99
C HIS A 907 -16.81 24.75 -14.36
N GLU A 908 -17.11 24.64 -13.06
CA GLU A 908 -17.26 23.35 -12.37
C GLU A 908 -18.57 22.62 -12.75
N SER A 909 -19.44 23.27 -13.53
CA SER A 909 -20.76 22.77 -13.95
C SER A 909 -20.78 21.81 -15.17
N TYR A 910 -19.63 21.54 -15.80
CA TYR A 910 -19.55 20.77 -17.05
C TYR A 910 -19.23 19.28 -16.84
N SER A 911 -20.19 18.41 -17.16
CA SER A 911 -19.91 16.98 -17.38
C SER A 911 -19.23 16.80 -18.74
N TYR A 912 -18.20 15.96 -18.86
CA TYR A 912 -17.38 15.86 -20.07
C TYR A 912 -16.80 14.46 -20.36
N ILE A 913 -16.37 14.26 -21.62
CA ILE A 913 -15.52 13.16 -22.06
C ILE A 913 -14.15 13.71 -22.49
N SER A 914 -13.05 13.05 -22.10
CA SER A 914 -11.67 13.40 -22.51
C SER A 914 -10.78 12.16 -22.65
N ASN A 915 -9.59 12.33 -23.25
CA ASN A 915 -8.53 11.32 -23.27
C ASN A 915 -7.34 11.60 -22.31
N TYR A 916 -7.49 12.56 -21.40
CA TYR A 916 -6.50 12.87 -20.37
C TYR A 916 -6.62 11.91 -19.17
N ARG A 917 -5.73 12.06 -18.19
CA ARG A 917 -5.69 11.23 -16.97
C ARG A 917 -6.59 11.84 -15.87
N PRO A 918 -7.08 11.06 -14.90
CA PRO A 918 -8.07 11.56 -13.94
C PRO A 918 -7.59 12.76 -13.10
N TYR A 919 -6.33 12.70 -12.65
CA TYR A 919 -5.66 13.76 -11.90
C TYR A 919 -5.31 15.01 -12.73
N HIS A 920 -5.64 15.04 -14.02
CA HIS A 920 -5.59 16.25 -14.83
C HIS A 920 -6.90 17.07 -14.78
N HIS A 921 -7.86 16.69 -13.93
CA HIS A 921 -9.18 17.32 -13.82
C HIS A 921 -9.13 18.86 -13.78
N ASP A 922 -8.43 19.44 -12.81
CA ASP A 922 -8.31 20.89 -12.62
C ASP A 922 -7.75 21.59 -13.87
N MET A 923 -6.79 20.95 -14.54
CA MET A 923 -6.17 21.43 -15.79
C MET A 923 -7.12 21.33 -17.00
N ILE A 924 -8.04 20.35 -17.02
CA ILE A 924 -9.08 20.23 -18.05
C ILE A 924 -10.17 21.29 -17.84
N MET A 925 -10.57 21.56 -16.59
CA MET A 925 -11.56 22.60 -16.28
C MET A 925 -11.11 24.01 -16.66
N GLN A 926 -9.81 24.29 -16.57
CA GLN A 926 -9.20 25.55 -17.01
C GLN A 926 -9.12 25.70 -18.55
N ASP A 927 -9.15 24.60 -19.31
CA ASP A 927 -8.96 24.60 -20.77
C ASP A 927 -9.98 23.69 -21.48
N ARG A 928 -11.09 24.32 -21.89
CA ARG A 928 -12.22 23.65 -22.57
C ARG A 928 -11.83 22.94 -23.88
N GLN A 929 -10.69 23.25 -24.50
CA GLN A 929 -10.23 22.53 -25.70
C GLN A 929 -9.80 21.07 -25.40
N ARG A 930 -9.58 20.74 -24.11
CA ARG A 930 -9.19 19.39 -23.66
C ARG A 930 -10.39 18.46 -23.46
N MET A 931 -11.59 19.01 -23.38
CA MET A 931 -12.84 18.25 -23.33
C MET A 931 -13.29 17.93 -24.77
N LYS A 932 -13.39 16.64 -25.11
CA LYS A 932 -13.78 16.19 -26.47
C LYS A 932 -15.26 16.37 -26.76
N ALA A 933 -16.08 16.23 -25.72
CA ALA A 933 -17.46 16.66 -25.69
C ALA A 933 -17.80 17.02 -24.24
N MET A 934 -18.69 18.00 -24.05
CA MET A 934 -19.08 18.51 -22.74
C MET A 934 -20.54 18.97 -22.73
N SER A 935 -21.16 19.02 -21.56
CA SER A 935 -22.45 19.69 -21.37
C SER A 935 -22.60 20.21 -19.93
N ASN A 936 -22.92 21.50 -19.79
CA ASN A 936 -23.41 22.12 -18.55
C ASN A 936 -24.94 22.08 -18.43
N SER A 937 -25.63 21.51 -19.43
CA SER A 937 -27.05 21.17 -19.36
C SER A 937 -27.27 19.70 -19.00
N PHE A 938 -26.21 18.92 -18.73
CA PHE A 938 -26.31 17.47 -18.63
C PHE A 938 -27.33 17.01 -17.59
N HIS A 939 -27.42 17.63 -16.41
CA HIS A 939 -28.40 17.24 -15.38
C HIS A 939 -29.73 18.02 -15.42
N ARG A 940 -29.97 18.90 -16.41
CA ARG A 940 -31.21 19.71 -16.46
C ARG A 940 -32.45 18.82 -16.63
N GLY A 941 -33.39 18.94 -15.70
CA GLY A 941 -34.62 18.16 -15.70
C GLY A 941 -34.49 16.75 -15.10
N CYS A 942 -33.31 16.34 -14.64
CA CYS A 942 -33.17 15.15 -13.80
C CYS A 942 -33.66 15.43 -12.38
N ASN A 943 -34.18 14.39 -11.71
CA ASN A 943 -34.30 14.43 -10.25
C ASN A 943 -32.91 14.25 -9.65
N THR A 944 -32.36 15.32 -9.06
CA THR A 944 -31.00 15.34 -8.50
C THR A 944 -30.91 14.88 -7.05
N ASP A 945 -32.06 14.64 -6.40
CA ASP A 945 -32.17 14.27 -4.98
C ASP A 945 -32.23 12.73 -4.79
N ASP A 946 -31.92 11.96 -5.84
CA ASP A 946 -31.92 10.49 -5.87
C ASP A 946 -30.78 9.96 -6.77
N TYR A 947 -30.59 8.64 -6.81
CA TYR A 947 -29.61 7.99 -7.68
C TYR A 947 -29.94 8.17 -9.17
N ILE A 948 -29.08 8.91 -9.86
CA ILE A 948 -29.13 9.02 -11.32
C ILE A 948 -28.40 7.81 -11.92
N THR A 949 -29.04 7.14 -12.89
CA THR A 949 -28.40 6.07 -13.66
C THR A 949 -27.77 6.67 -14.91
N TYR A 950 -26.49 6.38 -15.12
CA TYR A 950 -25.71 6.81 -16.27
C TYR A 950 -25.36 5.61 -17.15
N CYS A 951 -25.11 5.87 -18.43
CA CYS A 951 -24.61 4.90 -19.37
C CYS A 951 -23.50 5.52 -20.23
N LEU A 952 -22.33 4.87 -20.25
CA LEU A 952 -21.24 5.14 -21.19
C LEU A 952 -21.23 4.02 -22.23
N VAL A 953 -21.53 4.38 -23.48
CA VAL A 953 -21.53 3.49 -24.63
C VAL A 953 -20.23 3.68 -25.41
N ILE A 954 -19.55 2.59 -25.74
CA ILE A 954 -18.33 2.57 -26.56
C ILE A 954 -18.57 1.64 -27.74
N THR A 955 -18.58 2.17 -28.96
CA THR A 955 -18.70 1.39 -30.20
C THR A 955 -17.36 1.35 -30.91
N PHE A 956 -16.64 0.23 -30.79
CA PHE A 956 -15.26 0.11 -31.26
C PHE A 956 -15.14 0.33 -32.78
N LYS A 957 -16.08 -0.20 -33.54
CA LYS A 957 -16.10 -0.14 -35.02
C LYS A 957 -16.23 1.28 -35.58
N THR A 958 -17.05 2.14 -34.96
CA THR A 958 -17.21 3.55 -35.36
C THR A 958 -16.28 4.49 -34.58
N ARG A 959 -15.61 3.98 -33.54
CA ARG A 959 -14.83 4.73 -32.53
C ARG A 959 -15.62 5.82 -31.83
N GLU A 960 -16.92 5.59 -31.68
CA GLU A 960 -17.86 6.50 -31.05
C GLU A 960 -17.97 6.20 -29.55
N VAL A 961 -17.94 7.27 -28.74
CA VAL A 961 -18.15 7.22 -27.30
C VAL A 961 -19.29 8.17 -26.95
N ILE A 962 -20.31 7.63 -26.28
CA ILE A 962 -21.54 8.34 -25.91
C ILE A 962 -21.77 8.20 -24.41
N LEU A 963 -21.89 9.33 -23.71
CA LEU A 963 -22.36 9.42 -22.33
C LEU A 963 -23.81 9.93 -22.33
N THR A 964 -24.71 9.21 -21.64
CA THR A 964 -26.13 9.55 -21.55
C THR A 964 -26.74 9.14 -20.21
N HIS A 965 -27.97 9.58 -19.96
CA HIS A 965 -28.79 9.10 -18.85
C HIS A 965 -29.48 7.78 -19.22
N ALA A 966 -29.71 6.94 -18.23
CA ALA A 966 -30.48 5.72 -18.35
C ALA A 966 -31.52 5.62 -17.22
N GLY A 967 -32.40 4.61 -17.29
CA GLY A 967 -33.49 4.41 -16.33
C GLY A 967 -34.50 5.57 -16.32
N PRO A 968 -35.20 5.84 -15.19
CA PRO A 968 -36.27 6.83 -15.15
C PRO A 968 -35.84 8.25 -15.56
N ASN A 969 -34.59 8.66 -15.30
CA ASN A 969 -34.11 9.98 -15.68
C ASN A 969 -33.95 10.17 -17.20
N SER A 970 -33.79 9.09 -17.99
CA SER A 970 -33.71 9.19 -19.46
C SER A 970 -35.06 9.49 -20.13
N ILE A 971 -36.17 9.46 -19.39
CA ILE A 971 -37.49 9.89 -19.85
C ILE A 971 -37.58 11.42 -19.92
N TYR A 972 -37.05 12.09 -18.90
CA TYR A 972 -37.16 13.55 -18.74
C TYR A 972 -36.01 14.32 -19.38
N ASN A 973 -34.88 13.62 -19.61
CA ASN A 973 -33.66 14.22 -20.09
C ASN A 973 -32.95 13.32 -21.11
N HIS A 974 -32.96 13.75 -22.37
CA HIS A 974 -32.29 13.09 -23.50
C HIS A 974 -30.92 13.71 -23.85
N GLN A 975 -30.38 14.59 -22.98
CA GLN A 975 -29.05 15.16 -23.18
C GLN A 975 -28.00 14.05 -23.26
N THR A 976 -27.16 14.18 -24.28
CA THR A 976 -26.17 13.15 -24.66
C THR A 976 -24.86 13.85 -24.98
N ILE A 977 -23.78 13.41 -24.36
CA ILE A 977 -22.42 13.90 -24.61
C ILE A 977 -21.73 12.86 -25.48
N ALA A 978 -21.56 13.16 -26.78
CA ALA A 978 -21.05 12.22 -27.77
C ALA A 978 -19.79 12.75 -28.46
N CYS A 979 -18.82 11.88 -28.71
CA CYS A 979 -17.61 12.19 -29.47
C CYS A 979 -17.08 10.96 -30.23
N THR A 980 -16.15 11.19 -31.16
CA THR A 980 -15.40 10.11 -31.83
C THR A 980 -13.90 10.32 -31.62
N PHE A 981 -13.16 9.21 -31.47
CA PHE A 981 -11.71 9.24 -31.27
C PHE A 981 -10.95 8.74 -32.51
N GLN A 982 -9.83 9.39 -32.83
CA GLN A 982 -8.87 8.87 -33.80
C GLN A 982 -7.94 7.86 -33.13
N GLN A 983 -7.52 6.81 -33.84
CA GLN A 983 -6.66 5.75 -33.28
C GLN A 983 -5.32 6.25 -32.75
N SER A 984 -4.79 7.31 -33.35
CA SER A 984 -3.56 8.02 -32.96
C SER A 984 -3.72 8.82 -31.67
N GLU A 985 -4.94 9.24 -31.35
CA GLU A 985 -5.29 10.02 -30.17
C GLU A 985 -5.67 9.15 -28.98
N LEU A 986 -6.52 8.16 -29.21
CA LEU A 986 -6.96 7.18 -28.22
C LEU A 986 -7.32 5.87 -28.91
N ASN A 987 -6.59 4.81 -28.58
CA ASN A 987 -6.84 3.48 -29.14
C ASN A 987 -7.87 2.75 -28.27
N LEU A 988 -9.15 2.87 -28.63
CA LEU A 988 -10.25 2.25 -27.90
C LEU A 988 -10.12 0.72 -27.82
N ASP A 989 -9.55 0.06 -28.84
CA ASP A 989 -9.35 -1.39 -28.90
C ASP A 989 -8.35 -1.92 -27.85
N LYS A 990 -7.57 -1.02 -27.23
CA LYS A 990 -6.63 -1.34 -26.13
C LYS A 990 -7.20 -1.10 -24.74
N LEU A 991 -8.34 -0.43 -24.60
CA LEU A 991 -8.91 -0.11 -23.29
C LEU A 991 -9.60 -1.34 -22.68
N ASP A 992 -9.26 -1.68 -21.44
CA ASP A 992 -9.77 -2.88 -20.76
C ASP A 992 -10.20 -2.64 -19.30
N TYR A 993 -9.43 -1.84 -18.55
CA TYR A 993 -9.62 -1.60 -17.12
C TYR A 993 -10.58 -0.44 -16.87
N ILE A 994 -11.52 -0.60 -15.95
CA ILE A 994 -12.43 0.48 -15.52
C ILE A 994 -12.09 0.87 -14.08
N HIS A 995 -11.83 2.17 -13.89
CA HIS A 995 -11.56 2.82 -12.63
C HIS A 995 -12.65 3.85 -12.34
N ILE A 996 -12.94 4.11 -11.06
CA ILE A 996 -13.81 5.18 -10.58
C ILE A 996 -13.15 5.96 -9.45
N SER A 997 -13.42 7.26 -9.39
CA SER A 997 -12.82 8.17 -8.41
C SER A 997 -13.75 9.34 -8.08
N GLY A 998 -13.70 9.82 -6.83
CA GLY A 998 -14.51 10.93 -6.32
C GLY A 998 -13.70 12.23 -6.23
N GLY A 999 -14.35 13.35 -6.52
CA GLY A 999 -13.77 14.69 -6.48
C GLY A 999 -13.66 15.24 -5.07
N ALA A 1000 -14.16 16.45 -4.84
CA ALA A 1000 -14.15 17.10 -3.53
C ALA A 1000 -15.19 16.51 -2.55
N ARG A 1001 -16.14 15.70 -3.04
CA ARG A 1001 -17.24 15.11 -2.25
C ARG A 1001 -17.16 13.59 -2.18
N ILE A 1002 -17.83 13.03 -1.17
CA ILE A 1002 -18.08 11.59 -1.06
C ILE A 1002 -19.21 11.22 -2.04
N VAL A 1003 -18.98 10.22 -2.90
CA VAL A 1003 -19.94 9.84 -3.94
C VAL A 1003 -20.34 8.36 -3.80
N PRO A 1004 -21.57 8.06 -3.38
CA PRO A 1004 -22.10 6.71 -3.41
C PRO A 1004 -22.30 6.24 -4.86
N VAL A 1005 -21.69 5.11 -5.23
CA VAL A 1005 -21.81 4.46 -6.53
C VAL A 1005 -22.40 3.07 -6.35
N GLN A 1006 -23.43 2.76 -7.14
CA GLN A 1006 -24.13 1.47 -7.12
C GLN A 1006 -24.31 0.92 -8.54
N ASN A 1007 -24.60 -0.38 -8.61
CA ASN A 1007 -24.89 -1.11 -9.84
C ASN A 1007 -23.92 -0.85 -11.02
N LEU A 1008 -22.61 -0.74 -10.76
CA LEU A 1008 -21.64 -0.54 -11.84
C LEU A 1008 -21.42 -1.88 -12.59
N VAL A 1009 -21.93 -1.97 -13.81
CA VAL A 1009 -21.95 -3.17 -14.67
C VAL A 1009 -21.44 -2.90 -16.08
N ILE A 1010 -20.86 -3.93 -16.70
CA ILE A 1010 -20.47 -3.95 -18.12
C ILE A 1010 -21.40 -4.91 -18.86
N SER A 1011 -22.10 -4.42 -19.88
CA SER A 1011 -22.90 -5.22 -20.82
C SER A 1011 -22.42 -5.00 -22.26
N HIS A 1012 -22.76 -5.91 -23.17
CA HIS A 1012 -22.51 -5.77 -24.61
C HIS A 1012 -23.80 -5.71 -25.45
N GLN A 1013 -24.94 -5.58 -24.76
CA GLN A 1013 -26.27 -5.26 -25.28
C GLN A 1013 -26.96 -4.26 -24.32
N PRO A 1014 -27.92 -3.45 -24.79
CA PRO A 1014 -28.68 -2.57 -23.90
C PRO A 1014 -29.43 -3.36 -22.83
N ILE A 1015 -29.33 -2.96 -21.57
CA ILE A 1015 -30.11 -3.54 -20.46
C ILE A 1015 -31.55 -3.01 -20.54
N PRO A 1016 -32.57 -3.83 -20.82
CA PRO A 1016 -33.94 -3.34 -21.08
C PRO A 1016 -34.54 -2.57 -19.92
N GLU A 1017 -34.27 -2.97 -18.67
CA GLU A 1017 -34.75 -2.31 -17.46
C GLU A 1017 -34.20 -0.88 -17.28
N TYR A 1018 -33.11 -0.55 -17.98
CA TYR A 1018 -32.50 0.78 -18.01
C TYR A 1018 -32.86 1.59 -19.26
N HIS A 1019 -33.70 1.06 -20.16
CA HIS A 1019 -34.14 1.75 -21.39
C HIS A 1019 -35.66 1.63 -21.57
N PRO A 1020 -36.48 2.36 -20.78
CA PRO A 1020 -37.93 2.31 -20.88
C PRO A 1020 -38.41 2.82 -22.25
N SER A 1021 -39.15 1.98 -22.98
CA SER A 1021 -39.79 2.36 -24.24
C SER A 1021 -41.21 2.85 -24.02
N PHE A 1022 -41.56 4.00 -24.60
CA PHE A 1022 -42.96 4.42 -24.74
C PHE A 1022 -43.68 3.59 -25.80
N ASP A 1023 -45.01 3.56 -25.69
CA ASP A 1023 -45.89 2.65 -26.44
C ASP A 1023 -45.71 2.76 -27.96
N LYS A 1024 -45.56 1.60 -28.63
CA LYS A 1024 -45.39 1.51 -30.09
C LYS A 1024 -46.67 1.81 -30.87
N GLU A 1025 -47.82 1.88 -30.22
CA GLU A 1025 -49.09 2.18 -30.88
C GLU A 1025 -49.38 3.69 -31.06
N PHE A 1026 -48.56 4.58 -30.48
CA PHE A 1026 -48.74 6.03 -30.66
C PHE A 1026 -48.36 6.48 -32.09
N LYS A 1027 -49.36 6.72 -32.93
CA LYS A 1027 -49.19 7.24 -34.30
C LYS A 1027 -49.41 8.75 -34.34
N GLU A 1028 -48.40 9.50 -34.78
CA GLU A 1028 -48.59 10.89 -35.20
C GLU A 1028 -49.45 10.99 -36.46
N ASP A 1029 -50.36 11.97 -36.50
CA ASP A 1029 -51.27 12.18 -37.63
C ASP A 1029 -50.55 12.90 -38.78
N SER A 1030 -50.09 12.13 -39.77
CA SER A 1030 -49.16 12.56 -40.81
C SER A 1030 -49.82 13.40 -41.91
N LYS A 1031 -50.33 14.60 -41.57
CA LYS A 1031 -50.94 15.55 -42.53
C LYS A 1031 -50.59 17.04 -42.32
N ALA A 1032 -49.34 17.38 -41.96
CA ALA A 1032 -48.77 18.69 -42.28
C ALA A 1032 -47.24 18.73 -42.21
N VAL A 1033 -46.56 18.89 -43.36
CA VAL A 1033 -45.44 19.81 -43.68
C VAL A 1033 -44.61 19.27 -44.87
N PRO A 1034 -44.14 20.11 -45.82
CA PRO A 1034 -43.67 19.64 -47.13
C PRO A 1034 -42.15 19.36 -47.23
N SER A 1035 -41.73 18.87 -48.40
CA SER A 1035 -40.43 18.23 -48.65
C SER A 1035 -39.24 19.16 -48.99
N LYS A 1036 -38.07 18.75 -48.49
CA LYS A 1036 -36.71 18.85 -49.07
C LYS A 1036 -36.06 20.24 -49.25
N SER A 1037 -34.91 20.38 -48.59
CA SER A 1037 -33.87 21.39 -48.81
C SER A 1037 -33.18 21.31 -50.17
N LYS A 1038 -32.59 22.42 -50.63
CA LYS A 1038 -31.43 22.41 -51.53
C LYS A 1038 -30.35 23.43 -51.11
N HIS A 1039 -29.18 22.87 -50.79
CA HIS A 1039 -27.83 23.48 -50.76
C HIS A 1039 -27.50 24.57 -49.73
N ALA A 1040 -26.20 24.64 -49.45
CA ALA A 1040 -25.49 25.47 -48.47
C ALA A 1040 -24.44 26.32 -49.22
N PRO A 1041 -23.42 26.92 -48.56
CA PRO A 1041 -23.35 27.65 -47.28
C PRO A 1041 -23.06 29.16 -47.56
N VAL A 1042 -22.50 29.90 -46.57
CA VAL A 1042 -21.64 31.13 -46.66
C VAL A 1042 -22.12 32.36 -45.85
N VAL A 1043 -21.27 32.74 -44.87
CA VAL A 1043 -20.91 34.08 -44.33
C VAL A 1043 -22.00 35.13 -43.98
N ALA A 1044 -22.16 35.32 -42.66
CA ALA A 1044 -22.11 36.56 -41.85
C ALA A 1044 -22.88 37.88 -42.18
N LEU A 1045 -23.42 38.43 -41.07
CA LEU A 1045 -23.67 39.84 -40.70
C LEU A 1045 -24.94 40.60 -41.16
N ASN A 1046 -25.67 41.10 -40.14
CA ASN A 1046 -26.60 42.25 -40.11
C ASN A 1046 -27.93 42.11 -40.91
N SER A 1047 -29.10 42.65 -40.50
CA SER A 1047 -29.55 43.38 -39.30
C SER A 1047 -31.11 43.42 -39.21
N VAL A 1048 -31.67 43.52 -37.99
CA VAL A 1048 -32.82 44.34 -37.46
C VAL A 1048 -33.73 45.07 -38.51
N PRO A 1049 -35.09 45.26 -38.41
CA PRO A 1049 -35.98 45.38 -37.20
C PRO A 1049 -37.46 44.82 -37.21
N ASP A 1050 -38.09 44.89 -36.02
CA ASP A 1050 -39.44 45.39 -35.58
C ASP A 1050 -40.87 44.84 -35.90
N ASN A 1051 -41.72 45.07 -34.87
CA ASN A 1051 -43.19 45.27 -34.76
C ASN A 1051 -44.17 44.07 -34.85
N GLU A 1052 -44.88 43.73 -33.74
CA GLU A 1052 -46.25 44.16 -33.31
C GLU A 1052 -47.37 43.22 -33.86
N GLN A 1053 -48.51 42.92 -33.25
CA GLN A 1053 -49.24 43.37 -32.03
C GLN A 1053 -50.14 42.21 -31.49
N SER A 1054 -50.79 42.34 -30.32
CA SER A 1054 -51.73 41.34 -29.71
C SER A 1054 -53.19 41.49 -30.22
N PRO A 1055 -54.17 40.55 -29.97
CA PRO A 1055 -54.95 40.62 -28.70
C PRO A 1055 -55.75 39.38 -28.17
N SER A 1056 -55.97 39.39 -26.84
CA SER A 1056 -57.20 39.11 -26.03
C SER A 1056 -58.05 37.80 -26.03
N LYS A 1057 -58.08 37.15 -24.84
CA LYS A 1057 -59.23 36.90 -23.92
C LYS A 1057 -60.62 36.45 -24.44
N SER A 1058 -61.14 35.33 -23.90
CA SER A 1058 -62.58 35.22 -23.50
C SER A 1058 -62.99 34.10 -22.50
N LEU A 1059 -62.16 33.10 -22.19
CA LEU A 1059 -62.62 31.92 -21.39
C LEU A 1059 -62.69 32.09 -19.85
N TRP A 1060 -62.38 33.27 -19.32
CA TRP A 1060 -62.09 33.50 -17.89
C TRP A 1060 -63.29 33.61 -16.94
N ASN A 1061 -64.54 33.50 -17.42
CA ASN A 1061 -65.73 33.86 -16.64
C ASN A 1061 -66.63 32.69 -16.18
N GLN A 1062 -66.33 31.42 -16.50
CA GLN A 1062 -67.30 30.31 -16.29
C GLN A 1062 -67.08 29.38 -15.07
N VAL A 1063 -65.97 29.45 -14.33
CA VAL A 1063 -65.60 28.39 -13.34
C VAL A 1063 -65.52 28.90 -11.88
N LYS A 1064 -66.08 30.07 -11.56
CA LYS A 1064 -65.83 30.77 -10.28
C LYS A 1064 -66.59 30.25 -9.04
N GLY A 1065 -67.22 29.08 -9.10
CA GLY A 1065 -68.34 28.73 -8.20
C GLY A 1065 -68.16 27.62 -7.15
N LYS A 1066 -67.00 26.93 -7.03
CA LYS A 1066 -66.93 25.66 -6.26
C LYS A 1066 -65.75 25.40 -5.31
N PHE A 1067 -64.78 26.30 -5.15
CA PHE A 1067 -63.52 25.98 -4.44
C PHE A 1067 -63.08 26.91 -3.30
N PHE A 1068 -63.95 27.80 -2.80
CA PHE A 1068 -63.65 28.59 -1.60
C PHE A 1068 -64.47 28.12 -0.39
N GLY A 1069 -63.90 27.18 0.38
CA GLY A 1069 -64.23 26.96 1.78
C GLY A 1069 -63.52 28.02 2.65
N SER A 1070 -64.22 28.55 3.65
CA SER A 1070 -63.82 29.80 4.33
C SER A 1070 -63.60 29.63 5.83
N GLU A 1071 -62.46 29.06 6.24
CA GLU A 1071 -61.91 29.19 7.60
C GLU A 1071 -60.37 29.27 7.55
N PRO A 1072 -59.70 30.04 8.44
CA PRO A 1072 -58.25 30.11 8.48
C PRO A 1072 -57.64 28.83 9.12
N PRO A 1073 -56.48 28.34 8.65
CA PRO A 1073 -55.85 27.15 9.21
C PRO A 1073 -55.53 27.32 10.70
N SER A 1074 -56.00 26.37 11.51
CA SER A 1074 -55.86 26.39 12.98
C SER A 1074 -54.44 26.12 13.51
N ARG A 1075 -53.52 25.66 12.64
CA ARG A 1075 -52.12 25.34 12.98
C ARG A 1075 -51.14 26.24 12.22
N LYS A 1076 -50.05 26.65 12.89
CA LYS A 1076 -48.99 27.46 12.26
C LYS A 1076 -48.13 26.58 11.35
N PRO A 1077 -47.68 27.05 10.17
CA PRO A 1077 -46.79 26.25 9.32
C PRO A 1077 -45.49 25.91 10.04
N CYS A 1078 -45.05 24.66 9.92
CA CYS A 1078 -43.78 24.18 10.46
C CYS A 1078 -42.62 24.85 9.72
N THR A 1079 -41.68 25.46 10.45
CA THR A 1079 -40.49 26.12 9.89
C THR A 1079 -39.62 25.20 9.04
N ASN A 1080 -39.67 23.89 9.31
CA ASN A 1080 -38.90 22.87 8.58
C ASN A 1080 -39.68 22.29 7.38
N SER A 1081 -40.92 22.71 7.15
CA SER A 1081 -41.75 22.35 5.98
C SER A 1081 -41.78 20.83 5.70
N VAL A 1082 -41.72 20.41 4.43
CA VAL A 1082 -41.66 18.99 3.96
C VAL A 1082 -40.45 18.20 4.47
N ASN A 1083 -39.47 18.86 5.09
CA ASN A 1083 -38.25 18.26 5.64
C ASN A 1083 -38.33 18.06 7.16
N CYS A 1084 -39.51 18.25 7.76
CA CYS A 1084 -39.70 18.04 9.19
C CYS A 1084 -39.69 16.55 9.54
N LEU A 1085 -38.59 16.06 10.14
CA LEU A 1085 -38.45 14.67 10.58
C LEU A 1085 -39.55 14.19 11.56
N LEU A 1086 -40.22 15.11 12.25
CA LEU A 1086 -41.34 14.80 13.16
C LEU A 1086 -42.71 14.64 12.45
N GLN A 1087 -42.83 15.00 11.17
CA GLN A 1087 -44.09 15.00 10.40
C GLN A 1087 -44.80 13.63 10.37
N TYR A 1088 -44.01 12.54 10.49
CA TYR A 1088 -44.49 11.15 10.47
C TYR A 1088 -44.24 10.42 11.79
N SER A 1089 -43.93 11.16 12.87
CA SER A 1089 -43.76 10.62 14.22
C SER A 1089 -45.04 10.71 15.03
N ASP A 1090 -45.26 9.80 15.98
CA ASP A 1090 -46.37 9.84 16.94
C ASP A 1090 -46.27 10.97 17.98
N SER A 1091 -45.33 11.92 17.80
CA SER A 1091 -45.13 13.09 18.66
C SER A 1091 -46.29 14.08 18.53
N LYS A 1092 -47.35 13.86 19.31
CA LYS A 1092 -48.56 14.68 19.35
C LYS A 1092 -48.28 16.17 19.51
N GLU A 1093 -47.41 16.55 20.46
CA GLU A 1093 -47.12 17.97 20.75
C GLU A 1093 -46.63 18.79 19.55
N HIS A 1094 -45.91 18.18 18.61
CA HIS A 1094 -45.43 18.88 17.41
C HIS A 1094 -46.50 18.92 16.31
N ASN A 1095 -47.11 17.77 16.01
CA ASN A 1095 -48.04 17.64 14.89
C ASN A 1095 -49.44 18.22 15.19
N GLU A 1096 -49.81 18.41 16.46
CA GLU A 1096 -51.00 19.16 16.86
C GLU A 1096 -50.80 20.69 16.76
N LYS A 1097 -49.55 21.16 16.88
CA LYS A 1097 -49.20 22.59 16.94
C LYS A 1097 -48.82 23.19 15.59
N TYR A 1098 -48.24 22.38 14.69
CA TYR A 1098 -47.76 22.82 13.39
C TYR A 1098 -48.42 22.09 12.21
N SER A 1099 -48.51 22.77 11.07
CA SER A 1099 -48.95 22.21 9.77
C SER A 1099 -47.78 21.98 8.82
N HIS A 1100 -47.89 20.97 7.95
CA HIS A 1100 -46.84 20.55 7.03
C HIS A 1100 -47.40 20.31 5.63
N PRO A 1101 -46.68 20.64 4.54
CA PRO A 1101 -47.07 20.23 3.20
C PRO A 1101 -46.86 18.71 3.02
N CYS A 1102 -47.73 18.06 2.25
CA CYS A 1102 -47.58 16.63 1.95
C CYS A 1102 -46.43 16.39 0.96
N ARG A 1103 -45.42 15.63 1.38
CA ARG A 1103 -44.24 15.28 0.56
C ARG A 1103 -44.57 14.42 -0.67
N PHE A 1104 -45.73 13.77 -0.70
CA PHE A 1104 -46.11 12.76 -1.69
C PHE A 1104 -47.22 13.24 -2.64
N SER A 1105 -47.32 14.55 -2.89
CA SER A 1105 -48.47 15.21 -3.57
C SER A 1105 -48.95 14.56 -4.87
N GLU A 1106 -48.04 14.05 -5.71
CA GLU A 1106 -48.39 13.36 -6.96
C GLU A 1106 -48.83 11.90 -6.74
N LEU A 1107 -48.22 11.18 -5.78
CA LEU A 1107 -48.55 9.78 -5.45
C LEU A 1107 -49.91 9.68 -4.74
N CYS A 1108 -50.19 10.59 -3.80
CA CYS A 1108 -51.42 10.57 -3.00
C CYS A 1108 -52.69 10.90 -3.81
N ARG A 1109 -52.59 11.54 -4.99
CA ARG A 1109 -53.74 11.79 -5.88
C ARG A 1109 -54.42 10.52 -6.40
N SER A 1110 -53.76 9.37 -6.29
CA SER A 1110 -54.31 8.06 -6.69
C SER A 1110 -55.22 7.40 -5.64
N ILE A 1111 -55.32 7.96 -4.43
CA ILE A 1111 -56.07 7.39 -3.31
C ILE A 1111 -57.12 8.42 -2.85
N PRO A 1112 -58.40 8.30 -3.26
CA PRO A 1112 -59.41 9.37 -3.08
C PRO A 1112 -59.69 9.78 -1.62
N ASP A 1113 -59.58 8.84 -0.68
CA ASP A 1113 -60.13 8.97 0.68
C ASP A 1113 -59.07 9.01 1.80
N HIS A 1114 -57.83 9.44 1.50
CA HIS A 1114 -56.79 9.51 2.53
C HIS A 1114 -56.94 10.78 3.41
N PRO A 1115 -57.07 10.67 4.76
CA PRO A 1115 -57.46 11.77 5.66
C PRO A 1115 -56.51 12.99 5.81
N HIS A 1116 -55.53 13.15 4.93
CA HIS A 1116 -54.59 14.30 4.94
C HIS A 1116 -54.67 15.16 3.66
N LEU A 1117 -55.78 15.07 2.91
CA LEU A 1117 -55.98 15.75 1.63
C LEU A 1117 -56.84 17.05 1.69
N GLU A 1118 -57.08 17.62 2.87
CA GLU A 1118 -57.58 19.00 2.97
C GLU A 1118 -56.43 20.01 2.82
N HIS A 1119 -56.34 20.60 1.63
CA HIS A 1119 -55.29 21.56 1.29
C HIS A 1119 -55.68 22.99 1.71
N ILE A 1120 -55.38 23.37 2.97
CA ILE A 1120 -55.74 24.71 3.48
C ILE A 1120 -54.82 25.80 2.86
N PRO A 1121 -55.36 26.91 2.30
CA PRO A 1121 -54.53 27.96 1.69
C PRO A 1121 -53.57 28.66 2.66
N HIS A 1122 -52.33 28.91 2.23
CA HIS A 1122 -51.34 29.62 3.04
C HIS A 1122 -51.77 31.07 3.32
N SER A 1123 -51.83 31.46 4.60
CA SER A 1123 -52.22 32.81 5.05
C SER A 1123 -51.14 33.88 4.82
N VAL A 1124 -50.70 34.08 3.57
CA VAL A 1124 -49.83 35.19 3.17
C VAL A 1124 -50.66 36.38 2.66
N PRO A 1125 -50.20 37.64 2.87
CA PRO A 1125 -50.93 38.84 2.47
C PRO A 1125 -50.98 39.00 0.95
N ILE A 1126 -51.97 39.77 0.45
CA ILE A 1126 -52.03 40.15 -0.96
C ILE A 1126 -50.91 41.16 -1.24
N CYS A 1127 -50.19 40.99 -2.35
CA CYS A 1127 -49.16 41.94 -2.79
C CYS A 1127 -49.77 43.34 -2.95
N GLN A 1128 -49.11 44.37 -2.41
CA GLN A 1128 -49.61 45.76 -2.47
C GLN A 1128 -49.82 46.29 -3.90
N TYR A 1129 -49.09 45.74 -4.88
CA TYR A 1129 -49.26 46.05 -6.30
C TYR A 1129 -50.20 45.07 -7.02
N ASN A 1130 -50.54 43.94 -6.42
CA ASN A 1130 -51.52 42.94 -6.88
C ASN A 1130 -51.45 42.75 -8.42
N LYS A 1131 -52.49 43.15 -9.17
CA LYS A 1131 -52.56 42.93 -10.61
C LYS A 1131 -51.48 43.65 -11.44
N THR A 1132 -50.83 44.68 -10.91
CA THR A 1132 -49.75 45.42 -11.59
C THR A 1132 -48.36 45.10 -11.03
N CYS A 1133 -48.24 44.12 -10.13
CA CYS A 1133 -46.95 43.64 -9.64
C CYS A 1133 -46.08 43.10 -10.80
N ARG A 1134 -44.78 43.47 -10.81
CA ARG A 1134 -43.81 43.01 -11.82
C ARG A 1134 -43.17 41.66 -11.47
N GLU A 1135 -43.14 41.32 -10.17
CA GLU A 1135 -42.60 40.06 -9.64
C GLU A 1135 -43.60 38.89 -9.71
N ARG A 1136 -44.67 38.98 -10.51
CA ARG A 1136 -45.75 37.97 -10.56
C ARG A 1136 -45.29 36.57 -11.01
N GLY A 1137 -44.20 36.48 -11.76
CA GLY A 1137 -43.57 35.22 -12.19
C GLY A 1137 -42.39 34.77 -11.30
N ASN A 1138 -42.05 35.51 -10.23
CA ASN A 1138 -40.97 35.15 -9.33
C ASN A 1138 -41.50 34.17 -8.26
N PRO A 1139 -41.01 32.92 -8.19
CA PRO A 1139 -41.54 31.90 -7.29
C PRO A 1139 -41.32 32.23 -5.81
N ILE A 1140 -40.23 32.94 -5.46
CA ILE A 1140 -39.96 33.38 -4.08
C ILE A 1140 -40.96 34.47 -3.67
N HIS A 1141 -41.25 35.42 -4.56
CA HIS A 1141 -42.27 36.45 -4.32
C HIS A 1141 -43.66 35.83 -4.18
N ARG A 1142 -44.01 34.84 -5.03
CA ARG A 1142 -45.30 34.13 -4.99
C ARG A 1142 -45.47 33.24 -3.75
N ALA A 1143 -44.38 32.77 -3.14
CA ALA A 1143 -44.42 32.10 -1.84
C ALA A 1143 -44.68 33.07 -0.65
N GLN A 1144 -44.45 34.36 -0.84
CA GLN A 1144 -44.58 35.39 0.22
C GLN A 1144 -45.80 36.31 0.06
N TYR A 1145 -46.35 36.45 -1.16
CA TYR A 1145 -47.47 37.35 -1.45
C TYR A 1145 -48.46 36.79 -2.49
N ARG A 1146 -49.75 36.86 -2.16
CA ARG A 1146 -50.85 36.42 -3.05
C ARG A 1146 -51.31 37.50 -4.02
N HIS A 1147 -51.89 37.04 -5.13
CA HIS A 1147 -52.33 37.89 -6.24
C HIS A 1147 -53.75 37.48 -6.62
N SER A 1148 -54.68 38.43 -6.63
CA SER A 1148 -56.14 38.17 -6.69
C SER A 1148 -56.66 37.53 -7.99
N ASP A 1149 -55.78 37.40 -8.98
CA ASP A 1149 -56.04 36.95 -10.35
C ASP A 1149 -55.03 35.89 -10.82
N LEU A 1150 -54.34 35.19 -9.89
CA LEU A 1150 -53.50 34.02 -10.17
C LEU A 1150 -53.65 32.97 -9.04
N PRO A 1151 -53.35 31.68 -9.29
CA PRO A 1151 -53.41 30.64 -8.26
C PRO A 1151 -52.35 30.82 -7.17
N ASP A 1152 -52.60 30.28 -5.96
CA ASP A 1152 -51.69 30.40 -4.81
C ASP A 1152 -50.37 29.61 -4.98
N TYR A 1153 -50.26 28.74 -5.98
CA TYR A 1153 -49.05 28.00 -6.35
C TYR A 1153 -48.90 27.91 -7.89
N LEU A 1154 -47.67 27.72 -8.37
CA LEU A 1154 -47.37 27.56 -9.80
C LEU A 1154 -47.44 26.08 -10.20
N VAL A 1155 -48.10 25.80 -11.34
CA VAL A 1155 -48.10 24.48 -11.98
C VAL A 1155 -47.30 24.60 -13.27
N PRO A 1156 -46.17 23.86 -13.44
CA PRO A 1156 -45.32 23.98 -14.63
C PRO A 1156 -46.08 23.65 -15.92
N CYS A 1157 -45.83 24.39 -16.99
CA CYS A 1157 -46.54 24.14 -18.24
C CYS A 1157 -46.02 22.86 -18.92
N ARG A 1158 -46.86 21.84 -19.11
CA ARG A 1158 -46.49 20.54 -19.74
C ARG A 1158 -45.88 20.63 -21.15
N TYR A 1159 -45.96 21.79 -21.80
CA TYR A 1159 -45.41 22.05 -23.13
C TYR A 1159 -44.18 22.98 -23.12
N GLN A 1160 -43.81 23.53 -21.95
CA GLN A 1160 -42.64 24.40 -21.70
C GLN A 1160 -42.30 25.32 -22.88
N GLN A 1161 -41.11 25.17 -23.49
CA GLN A 1161 -40.65 26.03 -24.58
C GLN A 1161 -41.43 25.87 -25.90
N GLY A 1162 -42.20 24.79 -26.07
CA GLY A 1162 -43.15 24.60 -27.17
C GLY A 1162 -44.52 25.24 -26.93
N CYS A 1163 -44.80 25.78 -25.74
CA CYS A 1163 -46.06 26.46 -25.47
C CYS A 1163 -46.19 27.73 -26.32
N SER A 1164 -47.31 27.88 -27.03
CA SER A 1164 -47.64 29.08 -27.83
C SER A 1164 -48.09 30.27 -26.97
N GLY A 1165 -48.49 30.05 -25.72
CA GLY A 1165 -49.02 31.06 -24.79
C GLY A 1165 -48.00 31.73 -23.86
N LYS A 1166 -46.74 31.94 -24.28
CA LYS A 1166 -45.63 32.44 -23.42
C LYS A 1166 -45.83 33.83 -22.80
N THR A 1167 -46.86 34.55 -23.24
CA THR A 1167 -47.25 35.87 -22.76
C THR A 1167 -48.28 35.81 -21.63
N ASP A 1168 -48.92 34.67 -21.36
CA ASP A 1168 -49.84 34.53 -20.23
C ASP A 1168 -49.08 34.22 -18.93
N HIS A 1169 -49.44 34.89 -17.85
CA HIS A 1169 -48.68 34.86 -16.59
C HIS A 1169 -48.81 33.53 -15.82
N GLU A 1170 -49.82 32.72 -16.14
CA GLU A 1170 -49.98 31.36 -15.59
C GLU A 1170 -49.06 30.34 -16.29
N HIS A 1171 -48.56 30.64 -17.49
CA HIS A 1171 -47.79 29.72 -18.33
C HIS A 1171 -46.27 29.93 -18.24
N ARG A 1172 -45.79 30.82 -17.36
CA ARG A 1172 -44.36 31.11 -17.16
C ARG A 1172 -43.78 30.38 -15.94
N VAL A 1173 -43.58 29.06 -16.08
CA VAL A 1173 -42.32 28.31 -15.87
C VAL A 1173 -42.39 27.06 -16.75
#